data_AF-A0A2E1X2Y5-F1
#
_entry.id   AF-A0A2E1X2Y5-F1
#
_cell.length_a   1.000
_cell.length_b   1.000
_cell.length_c   1.000
_cell.angle_alpha   90.00
_cell.angle_beta   90.00
_cell.angle_gamma   90.00
#
_symmetry.space_group_name_H-M   'P 1'
#
loop_
_entity.id
_entity.type
_entity.pdbx_description
1 polymer ?
#
loop_
_entity_poly.entity_id
_entity_poly.type
_entity_poly.pdbx_seq_one_letter_code
_entity_poly.pdbx_strand_id
1 'polypeptide(L)'
;MTIVPRWVFLAVVLPVASTLFAAGDFEPLFDGQSLTGWHTTPGGSWTVEDGIIVGRSPASERRHGLLVSDRSFTDFEARARFRVLAGDSGFYFRVAIEQGNNVAAKGFQVEIDSSPETGGLYETGGRAWVTKPDATRMQEVYRPGEWSTLHLLARGRFIEVRINGVRTARLKRDKGRLEGPIALQLHGGMEMHVEWQQIEVRELAKGDTVPGRLPNVVWILAEDIGPDLSCYGCPAVETPNLDQLAAQGSRFLRAFTTSPVCSTSRSAMITGRHQSSVGAHQHRTRPRQDLPQGVETLPQLLRNAGWYCALGCGYSAKTDFNFKTGPGLFDGKDWSGRAEGQPFFAQITIGNTHRSWKGDPQNPVDPAAVEIPPYYPDEPLVRADWALGLGEIQVMDRKVGKILERLEKEGLADDTVVVFIGDNGRCHPRGKQFLYDGGVHVPLIIRWPGTIGPATVRAELASTIDITATILEIAGIAVPDGMQGRSLLDATMPARNAVFASRGKMDDTHDAMTMMRTATHKYILNRMPERPWCQFNNYKEQQYPVVALLQLRALEGKLTPQQAQFVAASKPAEELYDLRSDPHELHNLATDPALADLLMAMRSATGQFSKRAGDQDPGDAWRAGGWPATYPTRTVDEWRRIVAGWSAHLLEGAARPKIHAGVPARKVGTAGDR
;
A
#
# COMPACT_ATOMS: atom_id res chain seq x y z
N MET A 1 7.59 64.50 -30.94
CA MET A 1 6.17 64.89 -30.97
C MET A 1 5.35 63.63 -30.97
N THR A 2 4.90 63.25 -29.78
CA THR A 2 4.26 61.98 -29.45
C THR A 2 2.76 62.22 -29.49
N ILE A 3 2.03 61.49 -30.35
CA ILE A 3 0.57 61.55 -30.42
C ILE A 3 0.01 60.42 -29.56
N VAL A 4 -0.77 60.79 -28.55
CA VAL A 4 -1.50 59.90 -27.66
C VAL A 4 -2.98 59.96 -28.03
N PRO A 5 -3.70 58.84 -28.20
CA PRO A 5 -5.14 58.81 -28.05
C PRO A 5 -5.56 58.13 -26.74
N ARG A 6 -6.42 58.85 -26.02
CA ARG A 6 -7.23 58.40 -24.87
C ARG A 6 -8.05 57.15 -25.23
N TRP A 7 -8.04 56.16 -24.35
CA TRP A 7 -9.08 55.13 -24.27
C TRP A 7 -9.76 55.19 -22.89
N VAL A 8 -11.08 55.10 -22.94
CA VAL A 8 -12.03 55.17 -21.83
C VAL A 8 -11.94 53.90 -20.99
N PHE A 9 -11.82 54.03 -19.66
CA PHE A 9 -11.96 52.91 -18.74
C PHE A 9 -13.44 52.51 -18.63
N LEU A 10 -13.77 51.31 -19.09
CA LEU A 10 -15.00 50.61 -18.71
C LEU A 10 -14.59 49.51 -17.72
N ALA A 11 -14.91 49.70 -16.44
CA ALA A 11 -14.68 48.69 -15.42
C ALA A 11 -15.75 47.60 -15.56
N VAL A 12 -15.40 46.49 -16.21
CA VAL A 12 -16.16 45.25 -16.15
C VAL A 12 -15.59 44.42 -15.01
N VAL A 13 -16.33 44.33 -13.90
CA VAL A 13 -16.05 43.37 -12.83
C VAL A 13 -16.49 42.00 -13.35
N LEU A 14 -15.53 41.19 -13.80
CA LEU A 14 -15.75 39.77 -14.04
C LEU A 14 -15.70 39.03 -12.70
N PRO A 15 -16.69 38.17 -12.36
CA PRO A 15 -16.59 37.34 -11.19
C PRO A 15 -15.50 36.29 -11.43
N VAL A 16 -14.59 36.16 -10.46
CA VAL A 16 -13.60 35.10 -10.41
C VAL A 16 -14.35 33.78 -10.35
N ALA A 17 -14.31 33.01 -11.44
CA ALA A 17 -14.78 31.64 -11.46
C ALA A 17 -13.83 30.79 -10.59
N SER A 18 -14.28 30.46 -9.39
CA SER A 18 -13.70 29.44 -8.53
C SER A 18 -13.99 28.05 -9.10
N THR A 19 -12.94 27.28 -9.32
CA THR A 19 -13.00 25.87 -9.73
C THR A 19 -13.37 24.95 -8.55
N LEU A 20 -14.38 24.08 -8.79
CA LEU A 20 -14.61 22.71 -8.31
C LEU A 20 -14.33 22.31 -6.85
N PHE A 21 -15.35 21.81 -6.13
CA PHE A 21 -15.42 20.44 -5.54
C PHE A 21 -16.87 20.17 -5.06
N ALA A 22 -17.39 18.97 -5.31
CA ALA A 22 -18.64 18.46 -4.72
C ALA A 22 -18.31 17.45 -3.61
N ALA A 23 -18.76 17.74 -2.38
CA ALA A 23 -18.89 16.84 -1.23
C ALA A 23 -19.95 17.48 -0.32
N GLY A 24 -21.07 16.79 -0.07
CA GLY A 24 -22.37 17.36 0.33
C GLY A 24 -22.35 18.40 1.45
N ASP A 25 -23.13 19.48 1.24
CA ASP A 25 -23.35 20.56 2.19
C ASP A 25 -24.12 20.09 3.45
N PHE A 26 -24.07 20.88 4.52
CA PHE A 26 -24.90 20.65 5.71
C PHE A 26 -26.40 20.81 5.36
N GLU A 27 -27.23 19.85 5.75
CA GLU A 27 -28.67 19.89 5.59
C GLU A 27 -29.35 20.39 6.88
N PRO A 28 -30.35 21.27 6.81
CA PRO A 28 -31.14 21.64 7.99
C PRO A 28 -31.88 20.44 8.57
N LEU A 29 -31.65 20.14 9.84
CA LEU A 29 -32.46 19.20 10.62
C LEU A 29 -33.65 19.93 11.28
N PHE A 30 -33.51 21.23 11.51
CA PHE A 30 -34.61 22.14 11.88
C PHE A 30 -34.79 23.19 10.78
N ASP A 31 -36.00 23.30 10.25
CA ASP A 31 -36.36 24.16 9.12
C ASP A 31 -36.50 25.66 9.49
N GLY A 32 -36.45 26.00 10.78
CA GLY A 32 -36.66 27.36 11.28
C GLY A 32 -38.12 27.80 11.33
N GLN A 33 -39.09 26.92 11.05
CA GLN A 33 -40.51 27.25 10.97
C GLN A 33 -41.38 26.32 11.82
N SER A 34 -41.06 25.03 11.86
CA SER A 34 -41.90 24.00 12.47
C SER A 34 -41.06 22.87 13.08
N LEU A 35 -41.70 22.04 13.91
CA LEU A 35 -41.08 20.80 14.42
C LEU A 35 -41.28 19.63 13.44
N THR A 36 -41.44 19.91 12.15
CA THR A 36 -41.58 18.86 11.13
C THR A 36 -40.30 18.02 11.08
N GLY A 37 -40.43 16.68 11.07
CA GLY A 37 -39.29 15.77 11.20
C GLY A 37 -38.84 15.52 12.64
N TRP A 38 -39.62 15.99 13.62
CA TRP A 38 -39.39 15.76 15.05
C TRP A 38 -40.68 15.30 15.74
N HIS A 39 -40.53 14.49 16.79
CA HIS A 39 -41.61 14.13 17.70
C HIS A 39 -41.19 14.31 19.16
N THR A 40 -42.17 14.53 20.05
CA THR A 40 -41.90 14.78 21.47
C THR A 40 -42.19 13.56 22.35
N THR A 41 -41.48 13.47 23.47
CA THR A 41 -41.86 12.61 24.60
C THR A 41 -42.50 13.45 25.72
N PRO A 42 -43.30 12.86 26.62
CA PRO A 42 -43.82 13.57 27.80
C PRO A 42 -42.67 14.12 28.68
N GLY A 43 -42.85 15.30 29.27
CA GLY A 43 -41.88 15.89 30.22
C GLY A 43 -41.54 17.38 30.01
N GLY A 44 -42.49 18.18 29.53
CA GLY A 44 -42.31 19.60 29.23
C GLY A 44 -43.02 20.01 27.94
N SER A 45 -42.73 21.20 27.44
CA SER A 45 -43.21 21.70 26.15
C SER A 45 -42.06 22.12 25.24
N TRP A 46 -42.26 21.90 23.93
CA TRP A 46 -41.38 22.35 22.86
C TRP A 46 -42.20 23.18 21.88
N THR A 47 -41.82 24.43 21.66
CA THR A 47 -42.47 25.36 20.72
C THR A 47 -41.46 25.93 19.75
N VAL A 48 -41.94 26.51 18.63
CA VAL A 48 -41.11 27.31 17.72
C VAL A 48 -41.52 28.77 17.85
N GLU A 49 -40.58 29.63 18.21
CA GLU A 49 -40.77 31.08 18.40
C GLU A 49 -39.68 31.79 17.59
N ASP A 50 -40.06 32.60 16.60
CA ASP A 50 -39.13 33.41 15.77
C ASP A 50 -37.92 32.63 15.19
N GLY A 51 -38.17 31.40 14.73
CA GLY A 51 -37.12 30.53 14.17
C GLY A 51 -36.22 29.87 15.20
N ILE A 52 -36.65 29.82 16.46
CA ILE A 52 -35.97 29.19 17.58
C ILE A 52 -36.86 28.08 18.14
N ILE A 53 -36.30 26.88 18.34
CA ILE A 53 -36.94 25.84 19.16
C ILE A 53 -36.77 26.24 20.62
N VAL A 54 -37.87 26.41 21.33
CA VAL A 54 -37.89 26.77 22.75
C VAL A 54 -38.44 25.62 23.57
N GLY A 55 -37.62 25.11 24.49
CA GLY A 55 -37.99 24.03 25.41
C GLY A 55 -38.20 24.58 26.82
N ARG A 56 -39.37 24.30 27.42
CA ARG A 56 -39.72 24.74 28.79
C ARG A 56 -40.32 23.61 29.61
N SER A 57 -39.96 23.52 30.89
CA SER A 57 -40.54 22.55 31.83
C SER A 57 -40.50 23.06 33.27
N PRO A 58 -41.58 22.94 34.06
CA PRO A 58 -41.59 23.39 35.44
C PRO A 58 -40.90 22.38 36.37
N ALA A 59 -40.38 22.83 37.51
CA ALA A 59 -39.73 21.96 38.50
C ALA A 59 -40.64 20.84 39.08
N SER A 60 -41.95 20.97 38.94
CA SER A 60 -42.92 19.93 39.34
C SER A 60 -42.98 18.74 38.37
N GLU A 61 -42.56 18.91 37.11
CA GLU A 61 -42.51 17.85 36.13
C GLU A 61 -41.29 16.96 36.40
N ARG A 62 -41.50 15.68 36.70
CA ARG A 62 -40.42 14.74 37.08
C ARG A 62 -39.87 13.94 35.91
N ARG A 63 -40.55 13.95 34.76
CA ARG A 63 -40.12 13.25 33.54
C ARG A 63 -39.18 14.13 32.73
N HIS A 64 -38.25 13.50 32.02
CA HIS A 64 -37.38 14.16 31.05
C HIS A 64 -38.16 14.32 29.74
N GLY A 65 -38.34 15.56 29.31
CA GLY A 65 -38.96 15.88 28.02
C GLY A 65 -37.93 15.81 26.90
N LEU A 66 -38.19 15.03 25.85
CA LEU A 66 -37.33 14.94 24.68
C LEU A 66 -38.03 15.51 23.45
N LEU A 67 -37.26 16.16 22.59
CA LEU A 67 -37.61 16.41 21.20
C LEU A 67 -36.67 15.58 20.33
N VAL A 68 -37.21 14.57 19.64
CA VAL A 68 -36.45 13.51 18.98
C VAL A 68 -36.60 13.64 17.47
N SER A 69 -35.50 13.56 16.72
CA SER A 69 -35.56 13.54 15.26
C SER A 69 -36.19 12.25 14.75
N ASP A 70 -37.03 12.33 13.74
CA ASP A 70 -37.62 11.16 13.08
C ASP A 70 -36.56 10.36 12.29
N ARG A 71 -35.47 11.01 11.90
CA ARG A 71 -34.30 10.41 11.25
C ARG A 71 -33.36 9.78 12.27
N SER A 72 -32.73 8.68 11.87
CA SER A 72 -31.59 8.06 12.56
C SER A 72 -30.31 8.31 11.80
N PHE A 73 -29.20 8.45 12.52
CA PHE A 73 -27.89 8.75 11.94
C PHE A 73 -26.86 7.74 12.40
N THR A 74 -26.04 7.24 11.47
CA THR A 74 -24.83 6.47 11.79
C THR A 74 -23.65 7.42 11.92
N ASP A 75 -22.94 7.73 10.82
CA ASP A 75 -21.79 8.63 10.82
C ASP A 75 -22.20 10.01 10.31
N PHE A 76 -21.96 11.05 11.10
CA PHE A 76 -22.41 12.40 10.78
C PHE A 76 -21.59 13.48 11.48
N GLU A 77 -21.66 14.69 10.94
CA GLU A 77 -21.37 15.92 11.66
C GLU A 77 -22.68 16.66 11.95
N ALA A 78 -22.84 17.17 13.16
CA ALA A 78 -23.95 18.03 13.52
C ALA A 78 -23.44 19.39 14.00
N ARG A 79 -24.16 20.45 13.63
CA ARG A 79 -23.96 21.81 14.11
C ARG A 79 -25.28 22.30 14.70
N ALA A 80 -25.19 23.04 15.80
CA ALA A 80 -26.34 23.69 16.40
C ALA A 80 -25.90 24.98 17.09
N ARG A 81 -26.82 25.93 17.23
CA ARG A 81 -26.68 27.01 18.19
C ARG A 81 -27.63 26.80 19.33
N PHE A 82 -27.16 27.07 20.54
CA PHE A 82 -27.95 26.92 21.76
C PHE A 82 -27.72 28.08 22.72
N ARG A 83 -28.69 28.31 23.60
CA ARG A 83 -28.50 29.06 24.84
C ARG A 83 -29.36 28.46 25.94
N VAL A 84 -28.80 28.34 27.13
CA VAL A 84 -29.49 27.83 28.31
C VAL A 84 -29.81 29.02 29.22
N LEU A 85 -31.09 29.28 29.45
CA LEU A 85 -31.57 30.35 30.32
C LEU A 85 -31.87 29.84 31.73
N ALA A 86 -32.30 28.58 31.85
CA ALA A 86 -32.43 27.86 33.11
C ALA A 86 -32.31 26.35 32.90
N GLY A 87 -31.68 25.68 33.88
CA GLY A 87 -31.71 24.23 34.02
C GLY A 87 -30.56 23.47 33.36
N ASP A 88 -30.78 22.17 33.19
CA ASP A 88 -29.84 21.17 32.67
C ASP A 88 -30.44 20.49 31.42
N SER A 89 -29.73 20.59 30.29
CA SER A 89 -30.17 20.09 28.99
C SER A 89 -29.07 19.24 28.36
N GLY A 90 -29.39 18.63 27.22
CA GLY A 90 -28.48 17.75 26.52
C GLY A 90 -28.79 17.69 25.03
N PHE A 91 -27.73 17.60 24.23
CA PHE A 91 -27.80 17.23 22.82
C PHE A 91 -27.47 15.74 22.69
N TYR A 92 -28.52 14.91 22.66
CA TYR A 92 -28.41 13.48 22.48
C TYR A 92 -28.09 13.10 21.04
N PHE A 93 -27.32 12.04 20.87
CA PHE A 93 -27.04 11.46 19.56
C PHE A 93 -26.85 9.95 19.62
N ARG A 94 -27.24 9.27 18.54
CA ARG A 94 -27.20 7.80 18.43
C ARG A 94 -27.78 7.16 19.68
N VAL A 95 -28.97 7.60 20.10
CA VAL A 95 -29.63 7.11 21.32
C VAL A 95 -30.71 6.08 21.00
N ALA A 96 -31.05 5.25 21.98
CA ALA A 96 -32.30 4.50 21.97
C ALA A 96 -33.35 5.26 22.78
N ILE A 97 -34.54 5.43 22.21
CA ILE A 97 -35.68 6.03 22.92
C ILE A 97 -36.51 4.90 23.54
N GLU A 98 -36.77 4.98 24.84
CA GLU A 98 -37.53 3.98 25.59
C GLU A 98 -38.85 4.57 26.09
N GLN A 99 -39.97 3.88 25.84
CA GLN A 99 -41.27 4.30 26.35
C GLN A 99 -41.46 3.87 27.81
N GLY A 100 -42.15 4.71 28.60
CA GLY A 100 -42.62 4.36 29.96
C GLY A 100 -41.65 4.66 31.11
N ASN A 101 -40.45 5.18 30.84
CA ASN A 101 -39.49 5.61 31.86
C ASN A 101 -39.46 7.14 32.03
N ASN A 102 -39.12 7.60 33.24
CA ASN A 102 -38.92 9.04 33.51
C ASN A 102 -37.73 9.63 32.73
N VAL A 103 -36.77 8.79 32.31
CA VAL A 103 -35.68 9.16 31.40
C VAL A 103 -35.83 8.32 30.14
N ALA A 104 -36.37 8.92 29.08
CA ALA A 104 -36.77 8.21 27.87
C ALA A 104 -35.64 8.04 26.83
N ALA A 105 -34.36 8.25 27.19
CA ALA A 105 -33.21 8.07 26.30
C ALA A 105 -32.09 7.24 26.95
N LYS A 106 -31.49 6.35 26.17
CA LYS A 106 -30.24 5.63 26.52
C LYS A 106 -29.18 5.83 25.43
N GLY A 107 -28.01 6.33 25.83
CA GLY A 107 -26.88 6.60 24.94
C GLY A 107 -26.22 7.94 25.26
N PHE A 108 -25.47 8.47 24.29
CA PHE A 108 -24.67 9.67 24.50
C PHE A 108 -25.48 10.96 24.44
N GLN A 109 -25.18 11.85 25.38
CA GLN A 109 -25.47 13.29 25.27
C GLN A 109 -24.18 14.09 25.34
N VAL A 110 -24.16 15.20 24.59
CA VAL A 110 -23.35 16.35 24.94
C VAL A 110 -24.09 17.11 26.04
N GLU A 111 -23.43 17.37 27.17
CA GLU A 111 -24.01 18.15 28.26
C GLU A 111 -24.18 19.61 27.83
N ILE A 112 -25.34 20.20 28.12
CA ILE A 112 -25.71 21.57 27.75
C ILE A 112 -26.47 22.20 28.91
N ASP A 113 -25.76 22.88 29.80
CA ASP A 113 -26.30 23.39 31.06
C ASP A 113 -25.82 24.82 31.34
N SER A 114 -26.13 25.35 32.53
CA SER A 114 -25.62 26.66 32.95
C SER A 114 -24.23 26.61 33.62
N SER A 115 -23.50 25.50 33.51
CA SER A 115 -22.24 25.28 34.23
C SER A 115 -21.03 25.14 33.29
N PRO A 116 -19.80 25.14 33.83
CA PRO A 116 -18.60 24.81 33.06
C PRO A 116 -18.53 23.35 32.58
N GLU A 117 -19.52 22.49 32.88
CA GLU A 117 -19.57 21.10 32.41
C GLU A 117 -20.15 20.97 30.99
N THR A 118 -20.76 22.04 30.47
CA THR A 118 -21.23 22.15 29.07
C THR A 118 -20.16 21.72 28.06
N GLY A 119 -20.56 20.92 27.07
CA GLY A 119 -19.67 20.34 26.06
C GLY A 119 -18.98 19.05 26.50
N GLY A 120 -19.22 18.57 27.71
CA GLY A 120 -18.84 17.23 28.16
C GLY A 120 -19.67 16.12 27.50
N LEU A 121 -19.17 14.89 27.59
CA LEU A 121 -19.89 13.69 27.14
C LEU A 121 -20.37 12.88 28.33
N TYR A 122 -21.69 12.66 28.38
CA TYR A 122 -22.37 11.81 29.35
C TYR A 122 -23.11 10.68 28.62
N GLU A 123 -23.16 9.49 29.19
CA GLU A 123 -23.88 8.34 28.63
C GLU A 123 -25.04 7.93 29.56
N THR A 124 -26.25 8.36 29.20
CA THR A 124 -27.49 8.09 29.94
C THR A 124 -27.87 6.62 29.86
N GLY A 125 -28.20 6.03 31.02
CA GLY A 125 -28.46 4.59 31.14
C GLY A 125 -27.22 3.71 30.94
N GLY A 126 -26.03 4.32 30.87
CA GLY A 126 -24.75 3.65 30.72
C GLY A 126 -23.74 4.15 31.76
N ARG A 127 -22.58 4.63 31.29
CA ARG A 127 -21.42 4.96 32.14
C ARG A 127 -21.53 6.27 32.93
N ALA A 128 -22.60 7.05 32.77
CA ALA A 128 -22.67 8.43 33.24
C ALA A 128 -21.58 9.30 32.60
N TRP A 129 -20.82 10.09 33.37
CA TRP A 129 -19.76 10.95 32.84
C TRP A 129 -18.67 10.15 32.13
N VAL A 130 -18.57 10.29 30.81
CA VAL A 130 -17.55 9.64 29.98
C VAL A 130 -16.35 10.56 29.77
N THR A 131 -16.60 11.87 29.58
CA THR A 131 -15.54 12.88 29.50
C THR A 131 -16.10 14.21 30.00
N LYS A 132 -15.48 14.79 31.03
CA LYS A 132 -15.76 16.16 31.45
C LYS A 132 -14.83 17.14 30.72
N PRO A 133 -15.31 18.34 30.36
CA PRO A 133 -14.46 19.37 29.78
C PRO A 133 -13.55 19.97 30.86
N ASP A 134 -12.50 20.67 30.42
CA ASP A 134 -11.66 21.46 31.35
C ASP A 134 -12.44 22.69 31.82
N ALA A 135 -12.79 22.72 33.10
CA ALA A 135 -13.65 23.76 33.67
C ALA A 135 -13.04 25.17 33.55
N THR A 136 -11.72 25.31 33.70
CA THR A 136 -11.03 26.61 33.56
C THR A 136 -11.13 27.11 32.14
N ARG A 137 -10.91 26.22 31.16
CA ARG A 137 -11.05 26.55 29.75
C ARG A 137 -12.49 26.89 29.39
N MET A 138 -13.47 26.18 29.95
CA MET A 138 -14.89 26.45 29.72
C MET A 138 -15.32 27.82 30.26
N GLN A 139 -14.71 28.30 31.35
CA GLN A 139 -14.91 29.67 31.83
C GLN A 139 -14.39 30.75 30.86
N GLU A 140 -13.59 30.41 29.85
CA GLU A 140 -13.17 31.35 28.80
C GLU A 140 -14.05 31.24 27.56
N VAL A 141 -14.60 30.05 27.30
CA VAL A 141 -15.23 29.67 26.03
C VAL A 141 -16.76 29.76 26.09
N TYR A 142 -17.37 29.58 27.26
CA TYR A 142 -18.82 29.48 27.42
C TYR A 142 -19.36 30.51 28.42
N ARG A 143 -20.50 31.11 28.07
CA ARG A 143 -21.24 32.07 28.90
C ARG A 143 -22.70 31.64 28.93
N PRO A 144 -23.20 31.10 30.07
CA PRO A 144 -24.60 30.76 30.22
C PRO A 144 -25.52 31.95 29.89
N GLY A 145 -26.65 31.69 29.26
CA GLY A 145 -27.59 32.71 28.77
C GLY A 145 -27.23 33.36 27.43
N GLU A 146 -25.99 33.23 26.95
CA GLU A 146 -25.57 33.70 25.62
C GLU A 146 -25.65 32.60 24.56
N TRP A 147 -25.77 32.99 23.29
CA TRP A 147 -25.74 32.05 22.17
C TRP A 147 -24.35 31.44 22.01
N SER A 148 -24.28 30.12 22.05
CA SER A 148 -23.08 29.33 21.79
C SER A 148 -23.26 28.39 20.61
N THR A 149 -22.16 28.01 19.96
CA THR A 149 -22.14 27.01 18.89
C THR A 149 -21.72 25.65 19.43
N LEU A 150 -22.42 24.61 19.01
CA LEU A 150 -22.07 23.21 19.17
C LEU A 150 -21.64 22.66 17.82
N HIS A 151 -20.51 21.96 17.79
CA HIS A 151 -20.11 21.11 16.67
C HIS A 151 -19.78 19.70 17.19
N LEU A 152 -20.49 18.70 16.68
CA LEU A 152 -20.34 17.30 17.02
C LEU A 152 -19.90 16.52 15.78
N LEU A 153 -18.82 15.76 15.89
CA LEU A 153 -18.43 14.77 14.89
C LEU A 153 -18.57 13.37 15.52
N ALA A 154 -19.44 12.55 14.96
CA ALA A 154 -19.61 11.15 15.34
C ALA A 154 -19.34 10.27 14.10
N ARG A 155 -18.22 9.53 14.11
CA ARG A 155 -17.83 8.61 13.01
C ARG A 155 -17.30 7.30 13.55
N GLY A 156 -17.94 6.19 13.21
CA GLY A 156 -17.67 4.89 13.81
C GLY A 156 -17.64 5.02 15.34
N ARG A 157 -16.50 4.70 15.94
CA ARG A 157 -16.28 4.79 17.40
C ARG A 157 -15.57 6.07 17.86
N PHE A 158 -15.39 7.01 16.94
CA PHE A 158 -14.84 8.33 17.19
C PHE A 158 -15.94 9.34 17.46
N ILE A 159 -15.77 10.13 18.53
CA ILE A 159 -16.64 11.24 18.89
C ILE A 159 -15.74 12.44 19.21
N GLU A 160 -16.03 13.60 18.66
CA GLU A 160 -15.44 14.87 19.06
C GLU A 160 -16.52 15.93 19.23
N VAL A 161 -16.42 16.69 20.32
CA VAL A 161 -17.33 17.80 20.64
C VAL A 161 -16.53 19.08 20.70
N ARG A 162 -17.08 20.15 20.11
CA ARG A 162 -16.57 21.51 20.22
C ARG A 162 -17.67 22.48 20.61
N ILE A 163 -17.36 23.36 21.56
CA ILE A 163 -18.20 24.51 21.95
C ILE A 163 -17.47 25.79 21.54
N ASN A 164 -18.13 26.68 20.80
CA ASN A 164 -17.55 27.94 20.30
C ASN A 164 -16.20 27.72 19.58
N GLY A 165 -16.10 26.64 18.80
CA GLY A 165 -14.91 26.23 18.05
C GLY A 165 -13.82 25.52 18.86
N VAL A 166 -13.93 25.47 20.19
CA VAL A 166 -12.96 24.86 21.09
C VAL A 166 -13.36 23.43 21.41
N ARG A 167 -12.43 22.47 21.27
CA ARG A 167 -12.65 21.06 21.62
C ARG A 167 -12.82 20.87 23.12
N THR A 168 -13.99 20.35 23.51
CA THR A 168 -14.39 20.13 24.91
C THR A 168 -14.38 18.66 25.32
N ALA A 169 -14.66 17.75 24.37
CA ALA A 169 -14.61 16.31 24.61
C ALA A 169 -14.13 15.53 23.37
N ARG A 170 -13.53 14.35 23.60
CA ARG A 170 -13.07 13.47 22.52
C ARG A 170 -12.99 12.01 22.97
N LEU A 171 -13.59 11.11 22.20
CA LEU A 171 -13.48 9.66 22.36
C LEU A 171 -12.99 9.05 21.05
N LYS A 172 -12.05 8.10 21.12
CA LYS A 172 -11.42 7.52 19.91
C LYS A 172 -11.92 6.12 19.54
N ARG A 173 -12.40 5.35 20.51
CA ARG A 173 -12.73 3.90 20.35
C ARG A 173 -13.88 3.50 21.26
N ASP A 174 -14.88 4.35 21.34
CA ASP A 174 -15.96 4.15 22.27
C ASP A 174 -16.83 2.93 21.93
N LYS A 175 -17.29 2.21 22.95
CA LYS A 175 -18.14 1.01 22.79
C LYS A 175 -19.64 1.32 22.66
N GLY A 176 -20.01 2.59 22.76
CA GLY A 176 -21.38 3.06 22.65
C GLY A 176 -22.02 2.79 21.30
N ARG A 177 -23.30 3.15 21.23
CA ARG A 177 -24.17 2.93 20.08
C ARG A 177 -23.64 3.66 18.83
N LEU A 178 -23.75 3.00 17.68
CA LEU A 178 -23.25 3.50 16.40
C LEU A 178 -24.33 4.18 15.55
N GLU A 179 -25.60 3.99 15.88
CA GLU A 179 -26.73 4.49 15.10
C GLU A 179 -27.91 4.84 16.00
N GLY A 180 -28.61 5.92 15.69
CA GLY A 180 -29.87 6.30 16.30
C GLY A 180 -30.20 7.77 16.04
N PRO A 181 -31.35 8.25 16.51
CA PRO A 181 -31.74 9.65 16.35
C PRO A 181 -30.86 10.61 17.13
N ILE A 182 -30.99 11.89 16.78
CA ILE A 182 -30.59 13.03 17.59
C ILE A 182 -31.79 13.44 18.45
N ALA A 183 -31.56 13.89 19.68
CA ALA A 183 -32.63 14.43 20.51
C ALA A 183 -32.16 15.60 21.38
N LEU A 184 -33.08 16.50 21.73
CA LEU A 184 -32.86 17.61 22.66
C LEU A 184 -33.57 17.30 23.99
N GLN A 185 -32.98 17.69 25.12
CA GLN A 185 -33.48 17.33 26.45
C GLN A 185 -34.02 18.50 27.26
N LEU A 186 -35.07 18.26 28.03
CA LEU A 186 -35.44 18.99 29.24
C LEU A 186 -35.30 18.04 30.43
N HIS A 187 -34.37 18.31 31.35
CA HIS A 187 -34.20 17.46 32.53
C HIS A 187 -35.42 17.57 33.46
N GLY A 188 -35.83 16.44 34.04
CA GLY A 188 -36.96 16.39 34.97
C GLY A 188 -36.60 16.89 36.37
N GLY A 189 -37.56 17.50 37.06
CA GLY A 189 -37.47 17.88 38.46
C GLY A 189 -36.85 19.26 38.72
N MET A 190 -36.68 20.07 37.68
CA MET A 190 -36.13 21.43 37.76
C MET A 190 -36.79 22.36 36.73
N GLU A 191 -36.67 23.67 36.96
CA GLU A 191 -37.06 24.67 35.97
C GLU A 191 -36.14 24.57 34.75
N MET A 192 -36.75 24.42 33.59
CA MET A 192 -36.06 24.30 32.30
C MET A 192 -36.47 25.44 31.38
N HIS A 193 -35.47 26.12 30.81
CA HIS A 193 -35.63 27.02 29.68
C HIS A 193 -34.37 26.96 28.82
N VAL A 194 -34.45 26.24 27.70
CA VAL A 194 -33.36 26.09 26.72
C VAL A 194 -33.86 26.43 25.33
N GLU A 195 -32.98 27.01 24.54
CA GLU A 195 -33.30 27.46 23.18
C GLU A 195 -32.28 26.97 22.17
N TRP A 196 -32.78 26.56 21.00
CA TRP A 196 -31.98 25.97 19.93
C TRP A 196 -32.33 26.59 18.58
N GLN A 197 -31.33 26.82 17.73
CA GLN A 197 -31.53 27.24 16.34
C GLN A 197 -30.40 26.73 15.46
N GLN A 198 -30.59 26.80 14.13
CA GLN A 198 -29.58 26.39 13.14
C GLN A 198 -29.04 24.97 13.42
N ILE A 199 -29.95 24.02 13.64
CA ILE A 199 -29.59 22.62 13.81
C ILE A 199 -29.45 22.00 12.42
N GLU A 200 -28.22 21.66 12.06
CA GLU A 200 -27.85 21.15 10.75
C GLU A 200 -27.05 19.86 10.89
N VAL A 201 -27.20 18.96 9.94
CA VAL A 201 -26.52 17.67 9.92
C VAL A 201 -25.91 17.41 8.55
N ARG A 202 -24.72 16.81 8.53
CA ARG A 202 -24.09 16.26 7.34
C ARG A 202 -23.78 14.80 7.58
N GLU A 203 -24.48 13.91 6.90
CA GLU A 203 -24.16 12.49 6.91
C GLU A 203 -22.83 12.23 6.19
N LEU A 204 -22.02 11.34 6.77
CA LEU A 204 -20.69 11.01 6.27
C LEU A 204 -20.76 9.67 5.56
N ALA A 205 -20.12 9.55 4.40
CA ALA A 205 -20.10 8.29 3.69
C ALA A 205 -19.30 7.25 4.47
N LYS A 206 -19.70 5.98 4.36
CA LYS A 206 -18.96 4.84 4.89
C LYS A 206 -17.54 4.87 4.31
N GLY A 207 -16.55 5.21 5.13
CA GLY A 207 -15.15 5.23 4.74
C GLY A 207 -14.54 6.60 4.45
N ASP A 208 -15.27 7.70 4.67
CA ASP A 208 -14.64 9.02 4.65
C ASP A 208 -13.53 9.08 5.73
N THR A 209 -12.33 9.55 5.36
CA THR A 209 -11.23 9.83 6.29
C THR A 209 -11.59 11.02 7.18
N VAL A 210 -11.17 11.04 8.46
CA VAL A 210 -11.43 12.21 9.34
C VAL A 210 -10.83 13.43 8.65
N PRO A 211 -11.63 14.47 8.30
CA PRO A 211 -11.10 15.63 7.61
C PRO A 211 -9.91 16.21 8.37
N GLY A 212 -8.73 16.24 7.72
CA GLY A 212 -7.50 16.77 8.29
C GLY A 212 -6.58 15.78 9.03
N ARG A 213 -6.84 14.46 9.01
CA ARG A 213 -5.91 13.45 9.55
C ARG A 213 -5.43 12.47 8.47
N LEU A 214 -4.13 12.49 8.19
CA LEU A 214 -3.47 11.54 7.28
C LEU A 214 -3.56 10.09 7.82
N PRO A 215 -3.76 9.08 6.95
CA PRO A 215 -3.74 7.67 7.36
C PRO A 215 -2.30 7.23 7.70
N ASN A 216 -2.15 6.05 8.29
CA ASN A 216 -0.85 5.37 8.38
C ASN A 216 -0.61 4.51 7.13
N VAL A 217 0.64 4.06 6.94
CA VAL A 217 1.01 3.14 5.85
C VAL A 217 1.82 1.97 6.41
N VAL A 218 1.37 0.75 6.11
CA VAL A 218 2.14 -0.49 6.31
C VAL A 218 2.51 -1.05 4.94
N TRP A 219 3.79 -1.06 4.63
CA TRP A 219 4.37 -1.66 3.43
C TRP A 219 4.99 -3.00 3.78
N ILE A 220 4.31 -4.07 3.37
CA ILE A 220 4.76 -5.46 3.48
C ILE A 220 5.46 -5.85 2.17
N LEU A 221 6.79 -6.01 2.25
CA LEU A 221 7.64 -6.44 1.15
C LEU A 221 7.98 -7.93 1.29
N ALA A 222 7.55 -8.74 0.33
CA ALA A 222 7.92 -10.14 0.24
C ALA A 222 9.16 -10.33 -0.65
N GLU A 223 10.13 -11.14 -0.20
CA GLU A 223 11.36 -11.40 -0.97
C GLU A 223 11.14 -12.48 -2.04
N ASP A 224 11.53 -12.23 -3.29
CA ASP A 224 11.64 -13.25 -4.34
C ASP A 224 10.34 -14.02 -4.66
N ILE A 225 9.23 -13.30 -4.90
CA ILE A 225 7.91 -13.86 -5.11
C ILE A 225 7.29 -13.40 -6.45
N GLY A 226 6.75 -14.35 -7.21
CA GLY A 226 5.87 -14.08 -8.36
C GLY A 226 4.40 -13.99 -7.93
N PRO A 227 3.44 -13.75 -8.86
CA PRO A 227 2.01 -13.72 -8.54
C PRO A 227 1.43 -15.13 -8.27
N ASP A 228 2.16 -15.98 -7.54
CA ASP A 228 1.81 -17.36 -7.23
C ASP A 228 0.96 -17.42 -5.94
N LEU A 229 -0.15 -16.66 -5.91
CA LEU A 229 -1.09 -16.56 -4.79
C LEU A 229 -2.45 -17.12 -5.22
N SER A 230 -3.30 -17.58 -4.27
CA SER A 230 -4.64 -18.08 -4.60
C SER A 230 -5.51 -16.98 -5.22
N CYS A 231 -5.48 -15.75 -4.69
CA CYS A 231 -6.11 -14.58 -5.31
C CYS A 231 -5.52 -14.17 -6.66
N TYR A 232 -4.43 -14.76 -7.13
CA TYR A 232 -3.90 -14.60 -8.48
C TYR A 232 -4.14 -15.84 -9.36
N GLY A 233 -4.87 -16.83 -8.85
CA GLY A 233 -5.27 -18.03 -9.58
C GLY A 233 -4.28 -19.18 -9.49
N CYS A 234 -3.34 -19.19 -8.54
CA CYS A 234 -2.47 -20.34 -8.31
C CYS A 234 -3.23 -21.41 -7.50
N PRO A 235 -3.62 -22.56 -8.09
CA PRO A 235 -4.49 -23.54 -7.42
C PRO A 235 -3.76 -24.38 -6.38
N ALA A 236 -2.42 -24.44 -6.44
CA ALA A 236 -1.59 -25.27 -5.58
C ALA A 236 -1.25 -24.62 -4.23
N VAL A 237 -1.74 -23.40 -3.96
CA VAL A 237 -1.47 -22.68 -2.70
C VAL A 237 -2.75 -22.18 -2.05
N GLU A 238 -2.72 -22.09 -0.73
CA GLU A 238 -3.74 -21.41 0.07
C GLU A 238 -3.14 -20.15 0.71
N THR A 239 -3.64 -18.97 0.30
CA THR A 239 -3.22 -17.68 0.87
C THR A 239 -4.40 -16.88 1.41
N PRO A 240 -5.16 -17.40 2.41
CA PRO A 240 -6.42 -16.81 2.84
C PRO A 240 -6.28 -15.38 3.39
N ASN A 241 -5.14 -15.01 3.97
CA ASN A 241 -4.94 -13.66 4.50
C ASN A 241 -4.75 -12.64 3.38
N LEU A 242 -3.98 -12.99 2.34
CA LEU A 242 -3.83 -12.17 1.15
C LEU A 242 -5.08 -12.16 0.28
N ASP A 243 -5.85 -13.26 0.26
CA ASP A 243 -7.15 -13.30 -0.39
C ASP A 243 -8.14 -12.34 0.27
N GLN A 244 -8.18 -12.33 1.61
CA GLN A 244 -8.96 -11.36 2.36
C GLN A 244 -8.48 -9.92 2.11
N LEU A 245 -7.18 -9.68 2.10
CA LEU A 245 -6.61 -8.36 1.81
C LEU A 245 -7.01 -7.88 0.41
N ALA A 246 -6.98 -8.76 -0.59
CA ALA A 246 -7.43 -8.47 -1.95
C ALA A 246 -8.95 -8.22 -2.02
N ALA A 247 -9.76 -8.99 -1.28
CA ALA A 247 -11.20 -8.80 -1.21
C ALA A 247 -11.59 -7.46 -0.54
N GLN A 248 -10.74 -6.93 0.35
CA GLN A 248 -10.94 -5.64 1.01
C GLN A 248 -10.31 -4.45 0.26
N GLY A 249 -9.63 -4.68 -0.86
CA GLY A 249 -8.87 -3.64 -1.56
C GLY A 249 -8.80 -3.88 -3.06
N SER A 250 -7.67 -3.51 -3.64
CA SER A 250 -7.37 -3.69 -5.05
C SER A 250 -6.19 -4.65 -5.25
N ARG A 251 -6.33 -5.59 -6.19
CA ARG A 251 -5.19 -6.40 -6.69
C ARG A 251 -4.84 -6.01 -8.11
N PHE A 252 -3.55 -5.95 -8.41
CA PHE A 252 -3.05 -5.57 -9.73
C PHE A 252 -2.58 -6.81 -10.48
N LEU A 253 -3.26 -7.14 -11.58
CA LEU A 253 -2.90 -8.30 -12.40
C LEU A 253 -1.53 -8.14 -13.08
N ARG A 254 -1.07 -6.91 -13.26
CA ARG A 254 0.09 -6.56 -14.08
C ARG A 254 1.02 -5.56 -13.38
N ALA A 255 1.60 -5.97 -12.25
CA ALA A 255 2.62 -5.21 -11.53
C ALA A 255 4.04 -5.76 -11.79
N PHE A 256 4.98 -4.88 -12.15
CA PHE A 256 6.33 -5.29 -12.55
C PHE A 256 7.43 -4.53 -11.81
N THR A 257 8.45 -5.26 -11.36
CA THR A 257 9.66 -4.64 -10.83
C THR A 257 10.54 -4.06 -11.94
N THR A 258 11.25 -2.98 -11.62
CA THR A 258 12.21 -2.32 -12.53
C THR A 258 13.54 -3.06 -12.61
N SER A 259 13.80 -4.03 -11.73
CA SER A 259 15.02 -4.85 -11.75
C SER A 259 14.77 -6.24 -11.15
N PRO A 260 15.30 -7.32 -11.74
CA PRO A 260 14.93 -8.68 -11.34
C PRO A 260 15.75 -9.19 -10.14
N VAL A 261 16.27 -8.34 -9.26
CA VAL A 261 17.03 -8.76 -8.08
C VAL A 261 16.89 -7.77 -6.93
N CYS A 262 17.02 -8.26 -5.70
CA CYS A 262 16.62 -7.55 -4.50
C CYS A 262 17.29 -6.18 -4.32
N SER A 263 18.62 -6.09 -4.31
CA SER A 263 19.26 -4.82 -3.93
C SER A 263 19.08 -3.69 -4.95
N THR A 264 18.96 -4.03 -6.23
CA THR A 264 18.68 -3.07 -7.30
C THR A 264 17.22 -2.65 -7.28
N SER A 265 16.30 -3.63 -7.18
CA SER A 265 14.86 -3.40 -7.09
C SER A 265 14.50 -2.53 -5.88
N ARG A 266 14.98 -2.89 -4.68
CA ARG A 266 14.67 -2.16 -3.45
C ARG A 266 15.23 -0.74 -3.45
N SER A 267 16.40 -0.54 -4.07
CA SER A 267 16.95 0.81 -4.26
C SER A 267 16.08 1.64 -5.20
N ALA A 268 15.54 1.02 -6.25
CA ALA A 268 14.61 1.69 -7.14
C ALA A 268 13.30 2.04 -6.43
N MET A 269 12.70 1.06 -5.74
CA MET A 269 11.46 1.22 -4.98
C MET A 269 11.61 2.34 -3.96
N ILE A 270 12.59 2.28 -3.05
CA ILE A 270 12.70 3.27 -1.95
C ILE A 270 13.01 4.69 -2.42
N THR A 271 13.46 4.89 -3.66
CA THR A 271 13.71 6.21 -4.25
C THR A 271 12.64 6.64 -5.26
N GLY A 272 11.71 5.76 -5.63
CA GLY A 272 10.73 5.99 -6.70
C GLY A 272 11.35 6.19 -8.09
N ARG A 273 12.62 5.79 -8.27
CA ARG A 273 13.41 5.99 -9.50
C ARG A 273 13.92 4.66 -10.01
N HIS A 274 14.21 4.56 -11.30
CA HIS A 274 14.93 3.40 -11.81
C HIS A 274 16.33 3.34 -11.18
N GLN A 275 16.77 2.13 -10.85
CA GLN A 275 18.06 1.85 -10.24
C GLN A 275 19.25 2.44 -11.02
N SER A 276 19.15 2.54 -12.36
CA SER A 276 20.18 3.13 -13.21
C SER A 276 20.25 4.66 -13.03
N SER A 277 19.12 5.32 -12.82
CA SER A 277 19.02 6.77 -12.61
C SER A 277 19.67 7.23 -11.30
N VAL A 278 19.88 6.32 -10.36
CA VAL A 278 20.45 6.60 -9.04
C VAL A 278 21.78 5.88 -8.79
N GLY A 279 22.40 5.31 -9.82
CA GLY A 279 23.68 4.59 -9.69
C GLY A 279 23.61 3.28 -8.90
N ALA A 280 22.42 2.73 -8.66
CA ALA A 280 22.18 1.55 -7.83
C ALA A 280 21.88 0.26 -8.63
N HIS A 281 22.21 0.24 -9.92
CA HIS A 281 21.80 -0.80 -10.88
C HIS A 281 22.63 -2.10 -10.85
N GLN A 282 23.69 -2.14 -10.03
CA GLN A 282 24.62 -3.26 -9.95
C GLN A 282 24.44 -4.01 -8.62
N HIS A 283 24.01 -5.28 -8.67
CA HIS A 283 23.69 -6.05 -7.46
C HIS A 283 24.90 -6.20 -6.54
N ARG A 284 24.71 -5.98 -5.23
CA ARG A 284 25.72 -6.12 -4.16
C ARG A 284 27.05 -5.42 -4.47
N THR A 285 26.99 -4.21 -5.00
CA THR A 285 28.19 -3.41 -5.26
C THR A 285 28.85 -2.97 -3.95
N ARG A 286 30.18 -3.08 -3.90
CA ARG A 286 31.02 -2.67 -2.78
C ARG A 286 32.29 -1.96 -3.30
N PRO A 287 32.72 -0.84 -2.70
CA PRO A 287 31.99 -0.07 -1.68
C PRO A 287 30.69 0.50 -2.26
N ARG A 288 29.68 0.71 -1.38
CA ARG A 288 28.44 1.39 -1.79
C ARG A 288 28.71 2.88 -2.01
N GLN A 289 28.05 3.46 -2.99
CA GLN A 289 28.15 4.90 -3.29
C GLN A 289 27.01 5.67 -2.64
N ASP A 290 27.17 6.99 -2.52
CA ASP A 290 26.10 7.89 -2.12
C ASP A 290 25.06 8.03 -3.24
N LEU A 291 23.82 8.39 -2.88
CA LEU A 291 22.81 8.74 -3.88
C LEU A 291 23.20 10.04 -4.60
N PRO A 292 22.78 10.24 -5.87
CA PRO A 292 22.98 11.52 -6.55
C PRO A 292 22.38 12.68 -5.75
N GLN A 293 22.98 13.86 -5.89
CA GLN A 293 22.51 15.06 -5.21
C GLN A 293 21.02 15.32 -5.51
N GLY A 294 20.24 15.64 -4.47
CA GLY A 294 18.81 15.91 -4.57
C GLY A 294 17.92 14.66 -4.63
N VAL A 295 18.49 13.44 -4.65
CA VAL A 295 17.72 12.21 -4.55
C VAL A 295 17.55 11.84 -3.08
N GLU A 296 16.32 11.95 -2.60
CA GLU A 296 15.91 11.49 -1.27
C GLU A 296 15.15 10.17 -1.35
N THR A 297 15.26 9.38 -0.29
CA THR A 297 14.47 8.16 -0.13
C THR A 297 13.09 8.46 0.47
N LEU A 298 12.14 7.56 0.26
CA LEU A 298 10.78 7.68 0.81
C LEU A 298 10.76 7.94 2.34
N PRO A 299 11.52 7.20 3.18
CA PRO A 299 11.56 7.49 4.61
C PRO A 299 12.08 8.89 4.93
N GLN A 300 13.04 9.43 4.18
CA GLN A 300 13.51 10.80 4.38
C GLN A 300 12.41 11.82 4.07
N LEU A 301 11.76 11.67 2.91
CA LEU A 301 10.66 12.55 2.48
C LEU A 301 9.50 12.56 3.50
N LEU A 302 9.10 11.38 3.98
CA LEU A 302 8.02 11.24 4.96
C LEU A 302 8.40 11.85 6.32
N ARG A 303 9.62 11.63 6.80
CA ARG A 303 10.10 12.20 8.07
C ARG A 303 10.19 13.71 8.01
N ASN A 304 10.64 14.28 6.89
CA ASN A 304 10.65 15.73 6.66
C ASN A 304 9.21 16.31 6.72
N ALA A 305 8.19 15.52 6.38
CA ALA A 305 6.77 15.86 6.51
C ALA A 305 6.15 15.49 7.88
N GLY A 306 6.95 15.11 8.87
CA GLY A 306 6.50 14.84 10.24
C GLY A 306 5.96 13.42 10.49
N TRP A 307 6.13 12.50 9.54
CA TRP A 307 5.76 11.09 9.74
C TRP A 307 6.79 10.34 10.56
N TYR A 308 6.34 9.37 11.35
CA TYR A 308 7.22 8.40 12.00
C TYR A 308 7.54 7.24 11.06
N CYS A 309 8.81 6.96 10.79
CA CYS A 309 9.22 5.85 9.93
C CYS A 309 9.78 4.68 10.73
N ALA A 310 9.13 3.52 10.65
CA ALA A 310 9.52 2.28 11.31
C ALA A 310 10.05 1.23 10.33
N LEU A 311 11.01 0.43 10.77
CA LEU A 311 11.58 -0.67 9.99
C LEU A 311 11.51 -1.99 10.77
N GLY A 312 10.96 -3.03 10.12
CA GLY A 312 10.92 -4.40 10.63
C GLY A 312 9.67 -4.73 11.43
N CYS A 313 9.37 -3.97 12.49
CA CYS A 313 8.14 -4.10 13.30
C CYS A 313 7.86 -5.53 13.80
N GLY A 314 8.90 -6.17 14.36
CA GLY A 314 8.88 -7.58 14.79
C GLY A 314 9.34 -8.58 13.72
N TYR A 315 9.66 -8.10 12.51
CA TYR A 315 10.20 -8.88 11.40
C TYR A 315 11.60 -8.39 10.99
N SER A 316 12.07 -8.80 9.81
CA SER A 316 13.38 -8.45 9.29
C SER A 316 13.53 -6.94 9.10
N ALA A 317 14.63 -6.38 9.61
CA ALA A 317 15.07 -5.00 9.35
C ALA A 317 15.97 -4.90 8.09
N LYS A 318 15.94 -5.90 7.22
CA LYS A 318 16.76 -5.93 6.00
C LYS A 318 16.21 -4.94 4.97
N THR A 319 17.00 -3.91 4.67
CA THR A 319 16.73 -2.98 3.57
C THR A 319 17.35 -3.45 2.25
N ASP A 320 18.59 -3.93 2.31
CA ASP A 320 19.40 -4.40 1.17
C ASP A 320 19.59 -3.36 0.05
N PHE A 321 19.75 -2.08 0.39
CA PHE A 321 20.01 -1.03 -0.61
C PHE A 321 21.45 -1.07 -1.17
N ASN A 322 21.62 -0.61 -2.41
CA ASN A 322 22.89 -0.54 -3.13
C ASN A 322 23.65 0.80 -2.93
N PHE A 323 23.16 1.67 -2.07
CA PHE A 323 23.77 2.95 -1.72
C PHE A 323 24.08 3.03 -0.22
N LYS A 324 24.89 3.99 0.18
CA LYS A 324 25.19 4.25 1.60
C LYS A 324 23.93 4.74 2.31
N THR A 325 23.60 4.11 3.42
CA THR A 325 22.53 4.55 4.31
C THR A 325 23.14 5.16 5.56
N GLY A 326 22.81 6.42 5.87
CA GLY A 326 23.21 7.04 7.13
C GLY A 326 22.48 6.42 8.33
N PRO A 327 22.99 6.61 9.56
CA PRO A 327 22.22 6.32 10.77
C PRO A 327 20.92 7.13 10.76
N GLY A 328 19.84 6.54 11.27
CA GLY A 328 18.55 7.24 11.39
C GLY A 328 17.79 7.41 10.08
N LEU A 329 17.99 6.54 9.07
CA LEU A 329 17.10 6.49 7.89
C LEU A 329 15.64 6.21 8.30
N PHE A 330 15.44 5.45 9.37
CA PHE A 330 14.18 5.20 10.04
C PHE A 330 14.28 5.68 11.49
N ASP A 331 13.18 6.12 12.08
CA ASP A 331 13.10 6.61 13.46
C ASP A 331 13.17 5.47 14.49
N GLY A 332 12.70 4.27 14.13
CA GLY A 332 12.74 3.13 15.03
C GLY A 332 12.41 1.79 14.39
N LYS A 333 12.34 0.77 15.25
CA LYS A 333 12.11 -0.63 14.86
C LYS A 333 10.63 -1.02 14.83
N ASP A 334 9.74 -0.17 15.32
CA ASP A 334 8.32 -0.46 15.46
C ASP A 334 7.49 0.83 15.45
N TRP A 335 6.32 0.82 14.81
CA TRP A 335 5.45 2.00 14.71
C TRP A 335 4.86 2.45 16.05
N SER A 336 4.93 1.63 17.10
CA SER A 336 4.58 2.03 18.46
C SER A 336 5.47 3.13 19.02
N GLY A 337 6.65 3.38 18.43
CA GLY A 337 7.54 4.47 18.85
C GLY A 337 7.10 5.88 18.43
N ARG A 338 6.01 6.01 17.66
CA ARG A 338 5.48 7.31 17.21
C ARG A 338 4.80 8.09 18.34
N ALA A 339 4.75 9.42 18.21
CA ALA A 339 3.98 10.26 19.12
C ALA A 339 2.46 10.05 18.94
N GLU A 340 1.67 10.40 19.97
CA GLU A 340 0.22 10.25 19.90
C GLU A 340 -0.37 11.08 18.75
N GLY A 341 -1.11 10.42 17.85
CA GLY A 341 -1.74 11.07 16.70
C GLY A 341 -0.80 11.31 15.51
N GLN A 342 0.50 11.05 15.64
CA GLN A 342 1.45 11.11 14.54
C GLN A 342 1.17 9.97 13.53
N PRO A 343 1.11 10.24 12.21
CA PRO A 343 1.03 9.19 11.21
C PRO A 343 2.35 8.43 11.14
N PHE A 344 2.29 7.15 10.75
CA PHE A 344 3.49 6.36 10.56
C PHE A 344 3.56 5.67 9.20
N PHE A 345 4.78 5.45 8.75
CA PHE A 345 5.14 4.55 7.67
C PHE A 345 5.95 3.39 8.25
N ALA A 346 5.50 2.15 8.02
CA ALA A 346 6.19 0.96 8.48
C ALA A 346 6.60 0.09 7.29
N GLN A 347 7.90 -0.11 7.10
CA GLN A 347 8.42 -1.07 6.13
C GLN A 347 8.71 -2.40 6.83
N ILE A 348 8.03 -3.46 6.39
CA ILE A 348 8.15 -4.82 6.92
C ILE A 348 8.65 -5.73 5.79
N THR A 349 9.74 -6.47 6.01
CA THR A 349 10.25 -7.41 5.01
C THR A 349 10.05 -8.86 5.47
N ILE A 350 9.43 -9.68 4.62
CA ILE A 350 9.20 -11.11 4.86
C ILE A 350 10.09 -11.93 3.91
N GLY A 351 11.08 -12.63 4.49
CA GLY A 351 12.11 -13.36 3.74
C GLY A 351 11.84 -14.85 3.47
N ASN A 352 10.61 -15.33 3.68
CA ASN A 352 10.28 -16.77 3.57
C ASN A 352 10.58 -17.35 2.19
N THR A 353 10.21 -16.63 1.15
CA THR A 353 10.29 -17.08 -0.25
C THR A 353 11.68 -16.88 -0.87
N HIS A 354 12.63 -16.31 -0.13
CA HIS A 354 14.05 -16.38 -0.49
C HIS A 354 14.58 -17.81 -0.29
N ARG A 355 15.51 -18.27 -1.15
CA ARG A 355 16.05 -19.65 -1.10
C ARG A 355 16.53 -20.09 0.30
N SER A 356 16.44 -21.41 0.51
CA SER A 356 16.51 -22.20 1.76
C SER A 356 15.14 -22.72 2.22
N TRP A 357 14.28 -23.04 1.25
CA TRP A 357 12.90 -23.45 1.46
C TRP A 357 12.81 -24.79 2.17
N LYS A 358 11.84 -24.88 3.07
CA LYS A 358 11.45 -26.12 3.75
C LYS A 358 10.02 -26.55 3.41
N GLY A 359 9.32 -25.74 2.61
CA GLY A 359 7.89 -25.92 2.36
C GLY A 359 7.05 -25.53 3.56
N ASP A 360 5.75 -25.82 3.46
CA ASP A 360 4.81 -25.61 4.56
C ASP A 360 4.62 -26.90 5.36
N PRO A 361 5.08 -26.96 6.62
CA PRO A 361 4.87 -28.16 7.45
C PRO A 361 3.41 -28.33 7.90
N GLN A 362 2.57 -27.29 7.83
CA GLN A 362 1.16 -27.35 8.24
C GLN A 362 0.24 -27.75 7.09
N ASN A 363 0.55 -27.30 5.87
CA ASN A 363 -0.23 -27.62 4.68
C ASN A 363 0.71 -27.81 3.47
N PRO A 364 1.43 -28.94 3.36
CA PRO A 364 2.41 -29.12 2.30
C PRO A 364 1.76 -29.11 0.91
N VAL A 365 2.37 -28.41 -0.04
CA VAL A 365 1.94 -28.39 -1.45
C VAL A 365 2.31 -29.74 -2.08
N ASP A 366 1.34 -30.39 -2.73
CA ASP A 366 1.57 -31.65 -3.45
C ASP A 366 2.37 -31.39 -4.74
N PRO A 367 3.57 -31.98 -4.91
CA PRO A 367 4.35 -31.87 -6.16
C PRO A 367 3.60 -32.33 -7.41
N ALA A 368 2.63 -33.24 -7.29
CA ALA A 368 1.81 -33.68 -8.42
C ALA A 368 0.80 -32.61 -8.88
N ALA A 369 0.37 -31.73 -7.97
CA ALA A 369 -0.57 -30.64 -8.26
C ALA A 369 0.10 -29.39 -8.84
N VAL A 370 1.44 -29.36 -8.89
CA VAL A 370 2.20 -28.23 -9.44
C VAL A 370 2.19 -28.25 -10.97
N GLU A 371 1.93 -27.09 -11.55
CA GLU A 371 2.16 -26.82 -12.98
C GLU A 371 3.61 -26.40 -13.22
N ILE A 372 4.33 -27.17 -14.05
CA ILE A 372 5.73 -26.92 -14.40
C ILE A 372 5.80 -26.23 -15.76
N PRO A 373 6.40 -25.04 -15.85
CA PRO A 373 6.57 -24.38 -17.14
C PRO A 373 7.37 -25.24 -18.13
N PRO A 374 7.01 -25.23 -19.43
CA PRO A 374 7.55 -26.16 -20.44
C PRO A 374 9.05 -26.00 -20.72
N TYR A 375 9.67 -24.91 -20.24
CA TYR A 375 11.12 -24.69 -20.31
C TYR A 375 11.91 -25.32 -19.15
N TYR A 376 11.25 -26.07 -18.25
CA TYR A 376 11.90 -26.95 -17.29
C TYR A 376 11.67 -28.42 -17.65
N PRO A 377 12.62 -29.31 -17.31
CA PRO A 377 12.37 -30.76 -17.29
C PRO A 377 11.29 -31.08 -16.25
N ASP A 378 10.22 -31.72 -16.68
CA ASP A 378 9.16 -32.18 -15.77
C ASP A 378 9.59 -33.49 -15.08
N GLU A 379 10.44 -33.35 -14.06
CA GLU A 379 11.02 -34.44 -13.29
C GLU A 379 10.70 -34.29 -11.80
N PRO A 380 10.67 -35.39 -11.00
CA PRO A 380 10.35 -35.35 -9.57
C PRO A 380 11.13 -34.30 -8.77
N LEU A 381 12.42 -34.10 -9.07
CA LEU A 381 13.26 -33.09 -8.44
C LEU A 381 12.75 -31.66 -8.68
N VAL A 382 12.28 -31.35 -9.90
CA VAL A 382 11.78 -30.01 -10.26
C VAL A 382 10.43 -29.76 -9.61
N ARG A 383 9.53 -30.74 -9.66
CA ARG A 383 8.22 -30.68 -8.98
C ARG A 383 8.37 -30.47 -7.47
N ALA A 384 9.31 -31.18 -6.84
CA ALA A 384 9.59 -31.02 -5.41
C ALA A 384 10.18 -29.64 -5.08
N ASP A 385 11.17 -29.15 -5.84
CA ASP A 385 11.74 -27.80 -5.62
C ASP A 385 10.66 -26.71 -5.71
N TRP A 386 9.77 -26.84 -6.69
CA TRP A 386 8.68 -25.90 -6.90
C TRP A 386 7.63 -25.94 -5.79
N ALA A 387 7.20 -27.15 -5.39
CA ALA A 387 6.25 -27.35 -4.30
C ALA A 387 6.76 -26.77 -2.97
N LEU A 388 8.05 -26.95 -2.66
CA LEU A 388 8.65 -26.34 -1.46
C LEU A 388 8.63 -24.80 -1.52
N GLY A 389 8.90 -24.21 -2.68
CA GLY A 389 8.80 -22.76 -2.87
C GLY A 389 7.37 -22.24 -2.69
N LEU A 390 6.38 -22.93 -3.25
CA LEU A 390 4.97 -22.62 -3.07
C LEU A 390 4.51 -22.79 -1.61
N GLY A 391 5.01 -23.80 -0.89
CA GLY A 391 4.74 -23.96 0.54
C GLY A 391 5.24 -22.77 1.37
N GLU A 392 6.40 -22.20 1.05
CA GLU A 392 6.90 -21.00 1.75
C GLU A 392 6.02 -19.76 1.54
N ILE A 393 5.28 -19.68 0.43
CA ILE A 393 4.28 -18.63 0.20
C ILE A 393 3.14 -18.74 1.23
N GLN A 394 2.67 -19.95 1.55
CA GLN A 394 1.62 -20.14 2.55
C GLN A 394 2.11 -19.80 3.96
N VAL A 395 3.37 -20.12 4.27
CA VAL A 395 4.01 -19.71 5.54
C VAL A 395 4.13 -18.18 5.63
N MET A 396 4.47 -17.53 4.52
CA MET A 396 4.51 -16.07 4.40
C MET A 396 3.12 -15.46 4.59
N ASP A 397 2.08 -16.03 3.98
CA ASP A 397 0.68 -15.56 4.11
C ASP A 397 0.23 -15.54 5.57
N ARG A 398 0.52 -16.59 6.36
CA ARG A 398 0.22 -16.59 7.81
C ARG A 398 0.95 -15.49 8.58
N LYS A 399 2.14 -15.06 8.13
CA LYS A 399 2.82 -13.90 8.72
C LYS A 399 2.14 -12.58 8.34
N VAL A 400 1.63 -12.47 7.10
CA VAL A 400 0.78 -11.35 6.70
C VAL A 400 -0.46 -11.28 7.59
N GLY A 401 -1.15 -12.40 7.81
CA GLY A 401 -2.28 -12.50 8.74
C GLY A 401 -1.99 -11.91 10.11
N LYS A 402 -0.86 -12.29 10.74
CA LYS A 402 -0.44 -11.74 12.04
C LYS A 402 -0.19 -10.22 12.03
N ILE A 403 0.25 -9.65 10.90
CA ILE A 403 0.42 -8.20 10.77
C ILE A 403 -0.95 -7.52 10.70
N LEU A 404 -1.89 -8.07 9.93
CA LEU A 404 -3.26 -7.56 9.81
C LEU A 404 -4.01 -7.66 11.14
N GLU A 405 -3.96 -8.81 11.81
CA GLU A 405 -4.51 -9.02 13.15
C GLU A 405 -3.96 -8.02 14.16
N ARG A 406 -2.66 -7.70 14.06
CA ARG A 406 -2.04 -6.68 14.93
C ARG A 406 -2.63 -5.30 14.68
N LEU A 407 -2.84 -4.89 13.43
CA LEU A 407 -3.50 -3.62 13.11
C LEU A 407 -4.93 -3.57 13.67
N GLU A 408 -5.68 -4.67 13.60
CA GLU A 408 -7.02 -4.77 14.19
C GLU A 408 -7.00 -4.67 15.71
N LYS A 409 -6.15 -5.47 16.38
CA LYS A 409 -5.99 -5.48 17.83
C LYS A 409 -5.56 -4.11 18.37
N GLU A 410 -4.69 -3.44 17.64
CA GLU A 410 -4.24 -2.09 17.98
C GLU A 410 -5.23 -1.01 17.57
N GLY A 411 -6.36 -1.35 16.93
CA GLY A 411 -7.41 -0.43 16.47
C GLY A 411 -6.92 0.58 15.43
N LEU A 412 -5.99 0.18 14.57
CA LEU A 412 -5.36 0.98 13.51
C LEU A 412 -5.85 0.57 12.12
N ALA A 413 -6.56 -0.55 11.99
CA ALA A 413 -6.92 -1.13 10.70
C ALA A 413 -7.69 -0.15 9.78
N ASP A 414 -8.66 0.60 10.31
CA ASP A 414 -9.48 1.51 9.49
C ASP A 414 -8.72 2.78 9.06
N ASP A 415 -7.68 3.16 9.82
CA ASP A 415 -6.84 4.34 9.57
C ASP A 415 -5.50 3.98 8.90
N THR A 416 -5.35 2.79 8.32
CA THR A 416 -4.08 2.32 7.77
C THR A 416 -4.23 1.79 6.35
N VAL A 417 -3.42 2.34 5.44
CA VAL A 417 -3.21 1.78 4.11
C VAL A 417 -2.25 0.61 4.22
N VAL A 418 -2.63 -0.55 3.68
CA VAL A 418 -1.77 -1.73 3.62
C VAL A 418 -1.37 -1.98 2.18
N VAL A 419 -0.06 -2.04 1.93
CA VAL A 419 0.52 -2.41 0.64
C VAL A 419 1.26 -3.74 0.80
N PHE A 420 0.83 -4.77 0.09
CA PHE A 420 1.59 -6.01 -0.08
C PHE A 420 2.22 -6.05 -1.47
N ILE A 421 3.53 -6.27 -1.56
CA ILE A 421 4.25 -6.29 -2.84
C ILE A 421 5.48 -7.20 -2.80
N GLY A 422 5.82 -7.81 -3.94
CA GLY A 422 7.11 -8.51 -4.13
C GLY A 422 8.25 -7.57 -4.58
N ASP A 423 9.49 -7.82 -4.16
CA ASP A 423 10.64 -7.04 -4.64
C ASP A 423 11.11 -7.47 -6.05
N ASN A 424 11.11 -8.76 -6.34
CA ASN A 424 11.38 -9.34 -7.65
C ASN A 424 10.74 -10.73 -7.75
N GLY A 425 10.80 -11.32 -8.94
CA GLY A 425 10.21 -12.64 -9.20
C GLY A 425 10.91 -13.81 -8.50
N ARG A 426 10.33 -15.00 -8.71
CA ARG A 426 10.64 -16.26 -8.02
C ARG A 426 12.10 -16.69 -8.14
N CYS A 427 12.63 -17.39 -7.14
CA CYS A 427 13.99 -17.93 -7.17
C CYS A 427 14.19 -19.17 -8.07
N HIS A 428 13.76 -19.16 -9.33
CA HIS A 428 13.97 -20.25 -10.28
C HIS A 428 14.77 -19.78 -11.51
N PRO A 429 15.34 -20.68 -12.33
CA PRO A 429 15.92 -20.30 -13.63
C PRO A 429 14.91 -19.50 -14.48
N ARG A 430 15.35 -18.50 -15.26
CA ARG A 430 14.45 -17.50 -15.91
C ARG A 430 13.60 -16.64 -14.95
N GLY A 431 13.65 -16.88 -13.64
CA GLY A 431 13.04 -16.05 -12.61
C GLY A 431 13.94 -14.91 -12.16
N LYS A 432 14.15 -14.78 -10.85
CA LYS A 432 15.13 -13.89 -10.23
C LYS A 432 16.44 -13.84 -11.04
N GLN A 433 16.96 -12.63 -11.21
CA GLN A 433 18.08 -12.23 -12.07
C GLN A 433 17.79 -12.20 -13.58
N PHE A 434 16.57 -12.42 -14.06
CA PHE A 434 16.22 -12.38 -15.48
C PHE A 434 15.05 -11.44 -15.77
N LEU A 435 15.01 -10.87 -16.97
CA LEU A 435 13.98 -9.91 -17.38
C LEU A 435 12.70 -10.55 -17.92
N TYR A 436 12.60 -11.89 -17.93
CA TYR A 436 11.37 -12.62 -18.20
C TYR A 436 10.32 -12.40 -17.11
N ASP A 437 9.06 -12.69 -17.37
CA ASP A 437 7.97 -12.44 -16.42
C ASP A 437 8.17 -13.17 -15.10
N GLY A 438 8.74 -14.37 -15.14
CA GLY A 438 9.12 -15.10 -13.92
C GLY A 438 10.08 -14.32 -13.00
N GLY A 439 10.82 -13.33 -13.52
CA GLY A 439 11.76 -12.49 -12.78
C GLY A 439 11.28 -11.07 -12.48
N VAL A 440 10.33 -10.55 -13.26
CA VAL A 440 9.85 -9.16 -13.11
C VAL A 440 8.39 -9.00 -12.71
N HIS A 441 7.51 -9.97 -12.98
CA HIS A 441 6.11 -9.91 -12.58
C HIS A 441 5.99 -10.25 -11.10
N VAL A 442 5.45 -9.33 -10.31
CA VAL A 442 5.32 -9.46 -8.85
C VAL A 442 3.86 -9.27 -8.43
N PRO A 443 3.42 -9.84 -7.29
CA PRO A 443 2.11 -9.54 -6.75
C PRO A 443 2.09 -8.11 -6.22
N LEU A 444 0.96 -7.42 -6.36
CA LEU A 444 0.66 -6.13 -5.72
C LEU A 444 -0.79 -6.07 -5.26
N ILE A 445 -1.00 -5.84 -3.96
CA ILE A 445 -2.32 -5.64 -3.36
C ILE A 445 -2.26 -4.37 -2.52
N ILE A 446 -3.26 -3.49 -2.68
CA ILE A 446 -3.38 -2.25 -1.92
C ILE A 446 -4.77 -2.18 -1.30
N ARG A 447 -4.83 -2.04 0.02
CA ARG A 447 -6.07 -1.84 0.78
C ARG A 447 -6.05 -0.48 1.46
N TRP A 448 -7.03 0.36 1.13
CA TRP A 448 -7.28 1.64 1.79
C TRP A 448 -8.77 1.75 2.10
N PRO A 449 -9.19 1.52 3.36
CA PRO A 449 -10.59 1.56 3.74
C PRO A 449 -11.25 2.88 3.34
N GLY A 450 -12.41 2.78 2.69
CA GLY A 450 -13.22 3.94 2.32
C GLY A 450 -12.72 4.76 1.14
N THR A 451 -11.52 4.50 0.64
CA THR A 451 -10.96 5.17 -0.55
C THR A 451 -10.85 4.21 -1.72
N ILE A 452 -10.33 3.00 -1.50
CA ILE A 452 -10.26 1.95 -2.52
C ILE A 452 -11.45 1.02 -2.33
N GLY A 453 -12.24 0.83 -3.40
CA GLY A 453 -13.38 -0.08 -3.40
C GLY A 453 -12.96 -1.54 -3.13
N PRO A 454 -13.76 -2.32 -2.40
CA PRO A 454 -13.46 -3.72 -2.12
C PRO A 454 -13.48 -4.56 -3.41
N ALA A 455 -12.71 -5.65 -3.40
CA ALA A 455 -12.60 -6.62 -4.50
C ALA A 455 -12.27 -6.01 -5.87
N THR A 456 -11.56 -4.88 -5.89
CA THR A 456 -11.20 -4.21 -7.14
C THR A 456 -10.09 -5.00 -7.85
N VAL A 457 -10.30 -5.31 -9.13
CA VAL A 457 -9.27 -5.94 -9.97
C VAL A 457 -8.76 -4.93 -10.98
N ARG A 458 -7.46 -4.65 -10.90
CA ARG A 458 -6.77 -3.65 -11.72
C ARG A 458 -5.89 -4.33 -12.76
N ALA A 459 -6.19 -4.09 -14.03
CA ALA A 459 -5.50 -4.71 -15.15
C ALA A 459 -4.45 -3.79 -15.79
N GLU A 460 -4.44 -2.50 -15.50
CA GLU A 460 -3.40 -1.58 -15.97
C GLU A 460 -1.99 -2.02 -15.55
N LEU A 461 -0.99 -1.53 -16.29
CA LEU A 461 0.41 -1.76 -15.96
C LEU A 461 0.82 -0.90 -14.76
N ALA A 462 1.28 -1.55 -13.70
CA ALA A 462 1.91 -0.91 -12.56
C ALA A 462 3.41 -1.26 -12.49
N SER A 463 4.22 -0.35 -11.96
CA SER A 463 5.62 -0.60 -11.65
C SER A 463 5.87 -0.52 -10.14
N THR A 464 6.80 -1.29 -9.61
CA THR A 464 7.09 -1.27 -8.16
C THR A 464 7.55 0.11 -7.65
N ILE A 465 8.12 0.96 -8.50
CA ILE A 465 8.48 2.34 -8.14
C ILE A 465 7.28 3.28 -7.98
N ASP A 466 6.11 2.87 -8.47
CA ASP A 466 4.85 3.63 -8.38
C ASP A 466 4.31 3.66 -6.94
N ILE A 467 4.67 2.66 -6.12
CA ILE A 467 4.28 2.62 -4.71
C ILE A 467 4.85 3.81 -3.94
N THR A 468 6.07 4.24 -4.26
CA THR A 468 6.67 5.40 -3.61
C THR A 468 5.91 6.67 -3.93
N ALA A 469 5.59 6.93 -5.22
CA ALA A 469 4.77 8.07 -5.61
C ALA A 469 3.35 8.00 -5.01
N THR A 470 2.77 6.81 -4.93
CA THR A 470 1.46 6.58 -4.31
C THR A 470 1.47 6.91 -2.80
N ILE A 471 2.51 6.51 -2.07
CA ILE A 471 2.64 6.83 -0.64
C ILE A 471 2.87 8.33 -0.42
N LEU A 472 3.61 9.01 -1.31
CA LEU A 472 3.76 10.45 -1.24
C LEU A 472 2.43 11.18 -1.44
N GLU A 473 1.61 10.76 -2.40
CA GLU A 473 0.25 11.30 -2.58
C GLU A 473 -0.62 11.09 -1.33
N ILE A 474 -0.62 9.87 -0.75
CA ILE A 474 -1.31 9.56 0.50
C ILE A 474 -0.86 10.50 1.64
N ALA A 475 0.42 10.86 1.66
CA ALA A 475 1.00 11.76 2.65
C ALA A 475 0.78 13.26 2.35
N GLY A 476 0.16 13.61 1.22
CA GLY A 476 0.01 15.00 0.78
C GLY A 476 1.33 15.65 0.36
N ILE A 477 2.34 14.86 0.00
CA ILE A 477 3.66 15.30 -0.41
C ILE A 477 3.72 15.32 -1.94
N ALA A 478 4.12 16.45 -2.52
CA ALA A 478 4.35 16.55 -3.96
C ALA A 478 5.45 15.56 -4.40
N VAL A 479 5.22 14.86 -5.51
CA VAL A 479 6.21 13.96 -6.10
C VAL A 479 7.42 14.77 -6.56
N PRO A 480 8.65 14.49 -6.06
CA PRO A 480 9.84 15.25 -6.44
C PRO A 480 10.20 15.17 -7.92
N ASP A 481 10.79 16.25 -8.44
CA ASP A 481 11.23 16.34 -9.83
C ASP A 481 12.17 15.20 -10.23
N GLY A 482 11.89 14.60 -11.39
CA GLY A 482 12.66 13.49 -11.94
C GLY A 482 12.39 12.12 -11.29
N MET A 483 11.51 12.03 -10.28
CA MET A 483 10.98 10.74 -9.85
C MET A 483 10.17 10.12 -11.00
N GLN A 484 10.41 8.84 -11.28
CA GLN A 484 9.82 8.16 -12.44
C GLN A 484 8.57 7.35 -12.07
N GLY A 485 8.41 7.03 -10.79
CA GLY A 485 7.19 6.45 -10.24
C GLY A 485 6.02 7.40 -10.42
N ARG A 486 4.84 6.82 -10.66
CA ARG A 486 3.57 7.57 -10.77
C ARG A 486 2.64 7.05 -9.69
N SER A 487 1.81 7.92 -9.13
CA SER A 487 0.80 7.44 -8.20
C SER A 487 -0.19 6.52 -8.92
N LEU A 488 -0.58 5.44 -8.22
CA LEU A 488 -1.60 4.52 -8.69
C LEU A 488 -3.01 4.99 -8.33
N LEU A 489 -3.16 6.07 -7.56
CA LEU A 489 -4.46 6.60 -7.10
C LEU A 489 -4.92 7.81 -7.91
N ASP A 490 -4.00 8.49 -8.58
CA ASP A 490 -4.30 9.63 -9.42
C ASP A 490 -5.06 9.21 -10.69
N ALA A 491 -6.39 9.37 -10.65
CA ALA A 491 -7.26 9.06 -11.77
C ALA A 491 -7.10 10.02 -12.97
N THR A 492 -6.41 11.15 -12.80
CA THR A 492 -6.13 12.10 -13.89
C THR A 492 -4.95 11.66 -14.77
N MET A 493 -4.10 10.77 -14.25
CA MET A 493 -2.97 10.24 -14.99
C MET A 493 -3.44 9.26 -16.07
N PRO A 494 -2.99 9.40 -17.32
CA PRO A 494 -3.31 8.43 -18.35
C PRO A 494 -2.70 7.07 -18.00
N ALA A 495 -3.46 6.00 -18.33
CA ALA A 495 -3.01 4.64 -18.14
C ALA A 495 -1.62 4.42 -18.79
N ARG A 496 -0.75 3.72 -18.07
CA ARG A 496 0.61 3.42 -18.55
C ARG A 496 0.53 2.39 -19.68
N ASN A 497 1.08 2.74 -20.84
CA ASN A 497 1.14 1.85 -22.00
C ASN A 497 2.29 0.83 -21.94
N ALA A 498 3.37 1.13 -21.20
CA ALA A 498 4.52 0.25 -21.05
C ALA A 498 5.26 0.45 -19.72
N VAL A 499 5.84 -0.63 -19.20
CA VAL A 499 6.83 -0.63 -18.11
C VAL A 499 8.19 -1.02 -18.64
N PHE A 500 9.24 -0.61 -17.92
CA PHE A 500 10.62 -0.89 -18.28
C PHE A 500 11.34 -1.54 -17.10
N ALA A 501 12.29 -2.42 -17.39
CA ALA A 501 13.21 -2.95 -16.39
C ALA A 501 14.60 -3.12 -16.99
N SER A 502 15.63 -3.06 -16.14
CA SER A 502 17.01 -3.31 -16.57
C SER A 502 17.75 -4.23 -15.61
N ARG A 503 18.72 -4.93 -16.19
CA ARG A 503 19.63 -5.85 -15.54
C ARG A 503 21.06 -5.48 -15.94
N GLY A 504 21.90 -5.26 -14.93
CA GLY A 504 23.34 -5.23 -15.06
C GLY A 504 23.96 -6.49 -14.44
N LYS A 505 24.89 -6.26 -13.52
CA LYS A 505 25.56 -7.27 -12.71
C LYS A 505 24.64 -7.89 -11.68
N MET A 506 24.68 -9.22 -11.64
CA MET A 506 23.96 -10.07 -10.70
C MET A 506 24.99 -10.89 -9.92
N ASP A 507 25.35 -10.43 -8.72
CA ASP A 507 26.50 -10.89 -7.93
C ASP A 507 27.84 -10.67 -8.66
N ASP A 508 28.47 -11.76 -9.11
CA ASP A 508 29.72 -11.78 -9.88
C ASP A 508 29.46 -11.98 -11.39
N THR A 509 28.20 -12.09 -11.81
CA THR A 509 27.82 -12.28 -13.20
C THR A 509 27.58 -10.92 -13.86
N HIS A 510 28.40 -10.57 -14.85
CA HIS A 510 28.22 -9.36 -15.64
C HIS A 510 27.28 -9.64 -16.82
N ASP A 511 26.30 -8.75 -17.01
CA ASP A 511 25.41 -8.73 -18.18
C ASP A 511 24.93 -7.28 -18.38
N ALA A 512 24.21 -7.02 -19.46
CA ALA A 512 23.54 -5.76 -19.72
C ALA A 512 22.29 -6.02 -20.57
N MET A 513 21.12 -5.89 -19.95
CA MET A 513 19.83 -6.13 -20.59
C MET A 513 18.82 -5.05 -20.19
N THR A 514 17.93 -4.71 -21.12
CA THR A 514 16.79 -3.82 -20.87
C THR A 514 15.55 -4.41 -21.50
N MET A 515 14.41 -4.26 -20.85
CA MET A 515 13.13 -4.68 -21.40
C MET A 515 12.12 -3.56 -21.40
N MET A 516 11.22 -3.62 -22.38
CA MET A 516 9.97 -2.89 -22.44
C MET A 516 8.83 -3.92 -22.48
N ARG A 517 7.85 -3.76 -21.59
CA ARG A 517 6.67 -4.62 -21.55
C ARG A 517 5.40 -3.81 -21.62
N THR A 518 4.53 -4.16 -22.56
CA THR A 518 3.17 -3.64 -22.68
C THR A 518 2.17 -4.65 -22.09
N ALA A 519 0.88 -4.38 -22.22
CA ALA A 519 -0.16 -5.33 -21.81
C ALA A 519 -0.13 -6.67 -22.60
N THR A 520 0.43 -6.67 -23.82
CA THR A 520 0.31 -7.80 -24.76
C THR A 520 1.63 -8.23 -25.40
N HIS A 521 2.62 -7.35 -25.47
CA HIS A 521 3.94 -7.67 -26.04
C HIS A 521 5.09 -7.27 -25.12
N LYS A 522 6.20 -7.98 -25.27
CA LYS A 522 7.44 -7.69 -24.56
C LYS A 522 8.62 -7.70 -25.50
N TYR A 523 9.49 -6.71 -25.34
CA TYR A 523 10.76 -6.59 -26.04
C TYR A 523 11.91 -6.63 -25.03
N ILE A 524 12.96 -7.40 -25.31
CA ILE A 524 14.20 -7.44 -24.52
C ILE A 524 15.37 -7.13 -25.46
N LEU A 525 16.20 -6.16 -25.07
CA LEU A 525 17.48 -5.85 -25.70
C LEU A 525 18.60 -6.48 -24.88
N ASN A 526 19.35 -7.39 -25.50
CA ASN A 526 20.55 -8.00 -24.95
C ASN A 526 21.79 -7.29 -25.51
N ARG A 527 22.47 -6.49 -24.69
CA ARG A 527 23.69 -5.76 -25.11
C ARG A 527 24.98 -6.57 -25.00
N MET A 528 24.86 -7.77 -24.42
CA MET A 528 25.92 -8.76 -24.30
C MET A 528 25.42 -10.12 -24.82
N PRO A 529 25.02 -10.25 -26.10
CA PRO A 529 24.49 -11.48 -26.68
C PRO A 529 25.52 -12.62 -26.73
N GLU A 530 26.81 -12.29 -26.72
CA GLU A 530 27.92 -13.23 -26.62
C GLU A 530 27.95 -14.00 -25.29
N ARG A 531 27.20 -13.56 -24.27
CA ARG A 531 27.06 -14.25 -22.99
C ARG A 531 25.81 -15.14 -22.98
N PRO A 532 25.90 -16.41 -22.54
CA PRO A 532 24.74 -17.30 -22.44
C PRO A 532 23.72 -16.79 -21.41
N TRP A 533 22.47 -17.25 -21.48
CA TRP A 533 21.48 -16.96 -20.43
C TRP A 533 21.93 -17.55 -19.09
N CYS A 534 22.23 -18.84 -19.05
CA CYS A 534 22.75 -19.52 -17.88
C CYS A 534 24.26 -19.30 -17.73
N GLN A 535 24.67 -18.09 -17.32
CA GLN A 535 26.04 -17.86 -16.86
C GLN A 535 26.28 -18.48 -15.48
N PHE A 536 27.52 -18.88 -15.20
CA PHE A 536 27.92 -19.32 -13.88
C PHE A 536 27.68 -18.21 -12.84
N ASN A 537 27.05 -18.60 -11.74
CA ASN A 537 26.80 -17.75 -10.59
C ASN A 537 26.78 -18.66 -9.36
N ASN A 538 27.65 -18.36 -8.40
CA ASN A 538 27.83 -19.21 -7.23
C ASN A 538 26.56 -19.35 -6.38
N TYR A 539 25.71 -18.32 -6.30
CA TYR A 539 24.44 -18.41 -5.61
C TYR A 539 23.49 -19.40 -6.31
N LYS A 540 23.30 -19.29 -7.64
CA LYS A 540 22.45 -20.23 -8.39
C LYS A 540 22.97 -21.66 -8.34
N GLU A 541 24.28 -21.85 -8.46
CA GLU A 541 24.94 -23.16 -8.32
C GLU A 541 24.63 -23.84 -7.00
N GLN A 542 24.70 -23.08 -5.91
CA GLN A 542 24.45 -23.62 -4.58
C GLN A 542 22.96 -23.72 -4.25
N GLN A 543 22.10 -22.96 -4.93
CA GLN A 543 20.71 -22.76 -4.53
C GLN A 543 19.65 -23.33 -5.44
N TYR A 544 19.95 -23.53 -6.72
CA TYR A 544 18.94 -23.86 -7.73
C TYR A 544 19.23 -25.30 -8.22
N PRO A 545 18.57 -26.33 -7.66
CA PRO A 545 18.77 -27.73 -8.07
C PRO A 545 18.48 -27.92 -9.57
N VAL A 546 17.52 -27.17 -10.11
CA VAL A 546 17.12 -27.19 -11.52
C VAL A 546 18.25 -26.75 -12.46
N VAL A 547 19.19 -25.89 -12.02
CA VAL A 547 20.36 -25.53 -12.83
C VAL A 547 21.25 -26.75 -13.06
N ALA A 548 21.51 -27.54 -12.02
CA ALA A 548 22.29 -28.76 -12.15
C ALA A 548 21.61 -29.80 -13.05
N LEU A 549 20.28 -29.94 -12.93
CA LEU A 549 19.51 -30.85 -13.76
C LEU A 549 19.55 -30.45 -15.25
N LEU A 550 19.35 -29.17 -15.56
CA LEU A 550 19.43 -28.66 -16.93
C LEU A 550 20.81 -28.94 -17.55
N GLN A 551 21.89 -28.70 -16.81
CA GLN A 551 23.25 -28.98 -17.30
C GLN A 551 23.48 -30.48 -17.56
N LEU A 552 23.03 -31.34 -16.65
CA LEU A 552 23.11 -32.79 -16.83
C LEU A 552 22.36 -33.24 -18.09
N ARG A 553 21.10 -32.83 -18.22
CA ARG A 553 20.25 -33.24 -19.36
C ARG A 553 20.74 -32.69 -20.69
N ALA A 554 21.36 -31.51 -20.70
CA ALA A 554 22.00 -30.96 -21.88
C ALA A 554 23.15 -31.86 -22.37
N LEU A 555 24.04 -32.27 -21.46
CA LEU A 555 25.16 -33.16 -21.79
C LEU A 555 24.69 -34.57 -22.20
N GLU A 556 23.54 -35.02 -21.71
CA GLU A 556 22.93 -36.29 -22.11
C GLU A 556 22.10 -36.19 -23.41
N GLY A 557 21.94 -35.00 -24.00
CA GLY A 557 21.12 -34.80 -25.20
C GLY A 557 19.61 -35.01 -24.98
N LYS A 558 19.13 -34.81 -23.74
CA LYS A 558 17.74 -35.12 -23.32
C LYS A 558 16.81 -33.90 -23.18
N LEU A 559 17.31 -32.69 -23.45
CA LEU A 559 16.49 -31.48 -23.37
C LEU A 559 15.65 -31.29 -24.63
N THR A 560 14.42 -30.81 -24.46
CA THR A 560 13.64 -30.25 -25.58
C THR A 560 14.27 -28.94 -26.07
N PRO A 561 13.95 -28.46 -27.29
CA PRO A 561 14.44 -27.16 -27.77
C PRO A 561 14.14 -26.00 -26.80
N GLN A 562 12.96 -26.00 -26.19
CA GLN A 562 12.52 -24.97 -25.23
C GLN A 562 13.36 -25.00 -23.94
N GLN A 563 13.69 -26.19 -23.43
CA GLN A 563 14.54 -26.33 -22.24
C GLN A 563 16.01 -26.03 -22.54
N ALA A 564 16.49 -26.43 -23.73
CA ALA A 564 17.86 -26.23 -24.18
C ALA A 564 18.22 -24.74 -24.34
N GLN A 565 17.24 -23.87 -24.61
CA GLN A 565 17.45 -22.43 -24.75
C GLN A 565 18.23 -21.84 -23.57
N PHE A 566 17.86 -22.17 -22.33
CA PHE A 566 18.48 -21.54 -21.16
C PHE A 566 19.96 -21.87 -20.98
N VAL A 567 20.41 -23.03 -21.45
CA VAL A 567 21.80 -23.51 -21.39
C VAL A 567 22.57 -23.31 -22.71
N ALA A 568 21.96 -22.63 -23.69
CA ALA A 568 22.62 -22.30 -24.94
C ALA A 568 23.87 -21.44 -24.71
N ALA A 569 24.86 -21.57 -25.60
CA ALA A 569 26.16 -20.89 -25.48
C ALA A 569 26.10 -19.36 -25.67
N SER A 570 25.02 -18.85 -26.24
CA SER A 570 24.77 -17.42 -26.49
C SER A 570 23.27 -17.13 -26.44
N LYS A 571 22.89 -15.85 -26.49
CA LYS A 571 21.50 -15.39 -26.55
C LYS A 571 21.32 -14.40 -27.72
N PRO A 572 20.12 -14.27 -28.32
CA PRO A 572 19.88 -13.32 -29.40
C PRO A 572 20.06 -11.88 -28.91
N ALA A 573 20.46 -10.98 -29.80
CA ALA A 573 20.60 -9.56 -29.47
C ALA A 573 19.26 -8.90 -29.12
N GLU A 574 18.17 -9.36 -29.74
CA GLU A 574 16.83 -8.84 -29.54
C GLU A 574 15.82 -9.98 -29.37
N GLU A 575 14.88 -9.79 -28.46
CA GLU A 575 13.79 -10.72 -28.20
C GLU A 575 12.46 -9.97 -28.26
N LEU A 576 11.47 -10.50 -28.99
CA LEU A 576 10.11 -9.98 -29.06
C LEU A 576 9.12 -11.12 -28.83
N TYR A 577 8.16 -10.92 -27.93
CA TYR A 577 7.17 -11.94 -27.57
C TYR A 577 5.75 -11.37 -27.61
N ASP A 578 4.79 -12.15 -28.14
CA ASP A 578 3.35 -11.94 -27.93
C ASP A 578 2.89 -12.78 -26.73
N LEU A 579 2.58 -12.09 -25.65
CA LEU A 579 2.30 -12.67 -24.34
C LEU A 579 0.90 -13.29 -24.25
N ARG A 580 0.04 -13.03 -25.24
CA ARG A 580 -1.32 -13.59 -25.28
C ARG A 580 -1.27 -15.05 -25.73
N SER A 581 -0.44 -15.36 -26.72
CA SER A 581 -0.25 -16.71 -27.25
C SER A 581 0.96 -17.43 -26.66
N ASP A 582 1.95 -16.69 -26.17
CA ASP A 582 3.20 -17.23 -25.62
C ASP A 582 3.51 -16.63 -24.23
N PRO A 583 2.71 -16.97 -23.20
CA PRO A 583 2.89 -16.44 -21.85
C PRO A 583 4.21 -16.87 -21.18
N HIS A 584 4.89 -17.87 -21.75
CA HIS A 584 6.18 -18.36 -21.26
C HIS A 584 7.40 -17.76 -21.97
N GLU A 585 7.18 -16.90 -22.98
CA GLU A 585 8.24 -16.17 -23.70
C GLU A 585 9.27 -17.12 -24.35
N LEU A 586 8.78 -18.08 -25.13
CA LEU A 586 9.56 -19.14 -25.78
C LEU A 586 9.75 -18.93 -27.28
N HIS A 587 8.84 -18.23 -27.94
CA HIS A 587 8.85 -18.00 -29.37
C HIS A 587 9.30 -16.57 -29.67
N ASN A 588 10.60 -16.39 -29.92
CA ASN A 588 11.14 -15.09 -30.26
C ASN A 588 10.71 -14.66 -31.68
N LEU A 589 9.94 -13.57 -31.76
CA LEU A 589 9.38 -13.00 -32.98
C LEU A 589 10.23 -11.84 -33.54
N ALA A 590 11.42 -11.56 -32.98
CA ALA A 590 12.24 -10.42 -33.39
C ALA A 590 12.73 -10.48 -34.86
N THR A 591 12.69 -11.66 -35.48
CA THR A 591 13.03 -11.84 -36.90
C THR A 591 11.80 -12.01 -37.79
N ASP A 592 10.58 -11.91 -37.25
CA ASP A 592 9.35 -12.01 -38.03
C ASP A 592 9.13 -10.71 -38.83
N PRO A 593 9.16 -10.76 -40.18
CA PRO A 593 8.96 -9.57 -41.00
C PRO A 593 7.58 -8.92 -40.80
N ALA A 594 6.55 -9.68 -40.41
CA ALA A 594 5.22 -9.15 -40.14
C ALA A 594 5.16 -8.25 -38.89
N LEU A 595 6.15 -8.36 -38.00
CA LEU A 595 6.23 -7.58 -36.76
C LEU A 595 7.38 -6.56 -36.76
N ALA A 596 7.99 -6.29 -37.91
CA ALA A 596 9.14 -5.38 -38.03
C ALA A 596 8.84 -3.96 -37.51
N ASP A 597 7.66 -3.41 -37.79
CA ASP A 597 7.26 -2.07 -37.33
C ASP A 597 7.07 -2.03 -35.80
N LEU A 598 6.45 -3.06 -35.23
CA LEU A 598 6.29 -3.19 -33.78
C LEU A 598 7.65 -3.30 -33.09
N LEU A 599 8.54 -4.15 -33.62
CA LEU A 599 9.90 -4.31 -33.13
C LEU A 599 10.63 -2.95 -33.14
N MET A 600 10.58 -2.23 -34.25
CA MET A 600 11.22 -0.92 -34.39
C MET A 600 10.66 0.11 -33.39
N ALA A 601 9.35 0.13 -33.17
CA ALA A 601 8.71 1.01 -32.20
C ALA A 601 9.15 0.69 -30.76
N MET A 602 9.14 -0.59 -30.37
CA MET A 602 9.56 -1.01 -29.03
C MET A 602 11.07 -0.83 -28.81
N ARG A 603 11.90 -1.07 -29.83
CA ARG A 603 13.34 -0.77 -29.83
C ARG A 603 13.59 0.72 -29.60
N SER A 604 12.90 1.59 -30.33
CA SER A 604 13.02 3.05 -30.19
C SER A 604 12.63 3.52 -28.80
N ALA A 605 11.48 3.06 -28.28
CA ALA A 605 11.02 3.38 -26.94
C ALA A 605 11.98 2.88 -25.84
N THR A 606 12.56 1.69 -26.01
CA THR A 606 13.57 1.14 -25.10
C THR A 606 14.85 1.96 -25.12
N GLY A 607 15.32 2.38 -26.30
CA GLY A 607 16.48 3.28 -26.43
C GLY A 607 16.24 4.65 -25.77
N GLN A 608 15.05 5.23 -25.93
CA GLN A 608 14.68 6.49 -25.25
C GLN A 608 14.61 6.33 -23.74
N PHE A 609 14.06 5.22 -23.24
CA PHE A 609 14.11 4.88 -21.82
C PHE A 609 15.55 4.80 -21.33
N SER A 610 16.41 4.01 -21.99
CA SER A 610 17.80 3.82 -21.58
C SER A 610 18.58 5.13 -21.48
N LYS A 611 18.39 6.05 -22.44
CA LYS A 611 18.99 7.40 -22.39
C LYS A 611 18.53 8.19 -21.15
N ARG A 612 17.21 8.25 -20.90
CA ARG A 612 16.65 8.98 -19.74
C ARG A 612 17.01 8.35 -18.40
N ALA A 613 17.10 7.02 -18.37
CA ALA A 613 17.37 6.27 -17.15
C ALA A 613 18.87 6.13 -16.85
N GLY A 614 19.77 6.59 -17.72
CA GLY A 614 21.21 6.37 -17.58
C GLY A 614 21.64 4.90 -17.72
N ASP A 615 20.84 4.09 -18.40
CA ASP A 615 21.08 2.66 -18.64
C ASP A 615 21.81 2.48 -19.97
N GLN A 616 23.12 2.78 -19.96
CA GLN A 616 23.97 2.88 -21.15
C GLN A 616 24.50 1.53 -21.62
N ASP A 617 25.05 1.50 -22.84
CA ASP A 617 25.78 0.35 -23.34
C ASP A 617 27.03 0.08 -22.51
N PRO A 618 27.35 -1.18 -22.19
CA PRO A 618 28.55 -1.50 -21.44
C PRO A 618 29.80 -1.25 -22.29
N GLY A 619 30.83 -0.65 -21.69
CA GLY A 619 32.16 -0.56 -22.30
C GLY A 619 32.92 -1.89 -22.26
N ASP A 620 34.05 -1.95 -22.97
CA ASP A 620 34.84 -3.18 -23.11
C ASP A 620 35.39 -3.70 -21.77
N ALA A 621 35.77 -2.80 -20.86
CA ALA A 621 36.19 -3.16 -19.50
C ALA A 621 35.07 -3.90 -18.73
N TRP A 622 33.81 -3.45 -18.87
CA TRP A 622 32.67 -4.13 -18.27
C TRP A 622 32.43 -5.50 -18.89
N ARG A 623 32.48 -5.58 -20.22
CA ARG A 623 32.31 -6.83 -20.97
C ARG A 623 33.37 -7.86 -20.64
N ALA A 624 34.61 -7.44 -20.34
CA ALA A 624 35.71 -8.31 -19.93
C ALA A 624 35.60 -8.79 -18.47
N GLY A 625 34.76 -8.16 -17.64
CA GLY A 625 34.56 -8.50 -16.24
C GLY A 625 33.69 -9.74 -15.99
N GLY A 626 33.54 -10.08 -14.71
CA GLY A 626 32.74 -11.21 -14.24
C GLY A 626 33.35 -12.59 -14.51
N TRP A 627 32.52 -13.62 -14.43
CA TRP A 627 32.90 -14.98 -14.83
C TRP A 627 33.08 -15.10 -16.36
N PRO A 628 33.85 -16.10 -16.85
CA PRO A 628 33.98 -16.34 -18.29
C PRO A 628 32.63 -16.56 -18.98
N ALA A 629 32.56 -16.26 -20.28
CA ALA A 629 31.37 -16.49 -21.09
C ALA A 629 31.00 -17.98 -21.20
N THR A 630 31.99 -18.86 -21.12
CA THR A 630 31.80 -20.31 -21.10
C THR A 630 31.48 -20.81 -19.70
N TYR A 631 30.43 -21.63 -19.56
CA TYR A 631 30.10 -22.28 -18.29
C TYR A 631 31.23 -23.23 -17.86
N PRO A 632 31.64 -23.27 -16.57
CA PRO A 632 32.63 -24.22 -16.10
C PRO A 632 32.21 -25.66 -16.40
N THR A 633 33.07 -26.39 -17.10
CA THR A 633 32.79 -27.76 -17.55
C THR A 633 33.02 -28.73 -16.41
N ARG A 634 31.95 -29.12 -15.72
CA ARG A 634 31.92 -30.35 -14.91
C ARG A 634 31.66 -31.54 -15.83
N THR A 635 32.19 -32.71 -15.47
CA THR A 635 31.90 -33.95 -16.20
C THR A 635 30.45 -34.38 -15.99
N VAL A 636 29.94 -35.27 -16.85
CA VAL A 636 28.61 -35.87 -16.69
C VAL A 636 28.46 -36.53 -15.32
N ASP A 637 29.48 -37.24 -14.84
CA ASP A 637 29.44 -37.93 -13.54
C ASP A 637 29.47 -36.98 -12.35
N GLU A 638 30.16 -35.84 -12.47
CA GLU A 638 30.08 -34.77 -11.48
C GLU A 638 28.66 -34.18 -11.41
N TRP A 639 28.04 -33.91 -12.56
CA TRP A 639 26.65 -33.43 -12.58
C TRP A 639 25.67 -34.46 -12.05
N ARG A 640 25.83 -35.75 -12.38
CA ARG A 640 25.02 -36.83 -11.81
C ARG A 640 25.10 -36.87 -10.29
N ARG A 641 26.31 -36.74 -9.71
CA ARG A 641 26.49 -36.68 -8.26
C ARG A 641 25.80 -35.47 -7.63
N ILE A 642 25.88 -34.29 -8.27
CA ILE A 642 25.21 -33.07 -7.79
C ILE A 642 23.69 -33.23 -7.84
N VAL A 643 23.14 -33.71 -8.95
CA VAL A 643 21.70 -33.95 -9.12
C VAL A 643 21.20 -34.99 -8.11
N ALA A 644 21.92 -36.10 -7.93
CA ALA A 644 21.58 -37.12 -6.94
C ALA A 644 21.57 -36.55 -5.51
N GLY A 645 22.56 -35.71 -5.15
CA GLY A 645 22.59 -35.04 -3.85
C GLY A 645 21.41 -34.10 -3.64
N TRP A 646 20.98 -33.39 -4.69
CA TRP A 646 19.76 -32.58 -4.64
C TRP A 646 18.49 -33.42 -4.52
N SER A 647 18.37 -34.51 -5.28
CA SER A 647 17.24 -35.44 -5.17
C SER A 647 17.13 -35.99 -3.75
N ALA A 648 18.23 -36.47 -3.16
CA ALA A 648 18.24 -36.94 -1.77
C ALA A 648 17.83 -35.84 -0.79
N HIS A 649 18.29 -34.60 -0.98
CA HIS A 649 17.90 -33.49 -0.13
C HIS A 649 16.40 -33.18 -0.19
N LEU A 650 15.84 -33.09 -1.39
CA LEU A 650 14.47 -32.60 -1.61
C LEU A 650 13.41 -33.70 -1.45
N LEU A 651 13.73 -34.94 -1.84
CA LEU A 651 12.78 -36.06 -1.86
C LEU A 651 12.89 -36.96 -0.63
N GLU A 652 14.08 -37.02 -0.01
CA GLU A 652 14.37 -37.94 1.10
C GLU A 652 14.75 -37.21 2.40
N GLY A 653 14.79 -35.87 2.38
CA GLY A 653 15.13 -35.06 3.55
C GLY A 653 16.61 -35.10 3.96
N ALA A 654 17.51 -35.54 3.07
CA ALA A 654 18.93 -35.57 3.34
C ALA A 654 19.52 -34.15 3.52
N ALA A 655 20.77 -34.07 3.99
CA ALA A 655 21.48 -32.79 4.03
C ALA A 655 21.70 -32.24 2.63
N ARG A 656 21.56 -30.91 2.49
CA ARG A 656 21.79 -30.20 1.23
C ARG A 656 23.20 -30.49 0.67
N PRO A 657 23.35 -30.77 -0.64
CA PRO A 657 24.65 -31.04 -1.22
C PRO A 657 25.56 -29.81 -1.15
N LYS A 658 26.84 -30.04 -0.83
CA LYS A 658 27.89 -29.02 -0.92
C LYS A 658 28.45 -29.01 -2.34
N ILE A 659 28.23 -27.92 -3.06
CA ILE A 659 28.68 -27.78 -4.44
C ILE A 659 29.90 -26.85 -4.45
N HIS A 660 31.05 -27.42 -4.79
CA HIS A 660 32.27 -26.66 -4.99
C HIS A 660 32.32 -26.11 -6.42
N ALA A 661 32.85 -24.89 -6.58
CA ALA A 661 33.22 -24.38 -7.89
C ALA A 661 34.38 -25.25 -8.41
N GLY A 662 34.13 -26.05 -9.43
CA GLY A 662 35.03 -27.14 -9.86
C GLY A 662 36.35 -26.72 -10.53
N VAL A 663 36.77 -25.45 -10.49
CA VAL A 663 38.02 -24.95 -11.12
C VAL A 663 38.50 -23.68 -10.37
N PRO A 664 39.81 -23.37 -10.25
CA PRO A 664 40.28 -22.17 -9.54
C PRO A 664 39.71 -20.93 -10.21
N ALA A 665 39.20 -20.00 -9.39
CA ALA A 665 38.77 -18.69 -9.83
C ALA A 665 39.95 -17.93 -10.44
N ARG A 666 40.22 -18.07 -11.75
CA ARG A 666 40.82 -16.96 -12.49
C ARG A 666 39.70 -15.96 -12.73
N LYS A 667 39.48 -15.08 -11.74
CA LYS A 667 39.04 -13.73 -12.04
C LYS A 667 40.01 -13.22 -13.11
N VAL A 668 39.54 -12.97 -14.33
CA VAL A 668 40.33 -12.20 -15.28
C VAL A 668 40.57 -10.86 -14.60
N GLY A 669 41.84 -10.51 -14.41
CA GLY A 669 42.28 -9.56 -13.38
C GLY A 669 41.61 -8.20 -13.46
N THR A 670 41.21 -7.68 -12.30
CA THR A 670 40.97 -6.25 -12.10
C THR A 670 42.32 -5.53 -12.09
N ALA A 671 42.87 -5.24 -13.26
CA ALA A 671 43.92 -4.24 -13.40
C ALA A 671 43.24 -2.90 -13.71
N GLY A 672 42.95 -2.14 -12.64
CA GLY A 672 42.68 -0.70 -12.66
C GLY A 672 41.35 -0.26 -13.24
N ASP A 673 40.45 0.21 -12.38
CA ASP A 673 39.63 1.38 -12.68
C ASP A 673 39.31 2.11 -11.35
N ARG A 674 39.81 3.34 -11.26
CA ARG A 674 39.50 4.34 -10.23
C ARG A 674 38.25 5.10 -10.62
#